data_AF-A0AAV4VGZ6-F1
#
_entry.id   AF-A0AAV4VGZ6-F1
#
_cell.length_a   1.000
_cell.length_b   1.000
_cell.length_c   1.000
_cell.angle_alpha   90.00
_cell.angle_beta   90.00
_cell.angle_gamma   90.00
#
_symmetry.space_group_name_H-M   'P 1'
#
loop_
_entity.id
_entity.type
_entity.pdbx_description
1 polymer ?
#
loop_
_entity_poly.entity_id
_entity_poly.type
_entity_poly.pdbx_seq_one_letter_code
_entity_poly.pdbx_strand_id
1 'polypeptide(L)'
;MAIVYGRHHEEIGCFNDTRFVISMLDRSADKLERDRLVLFIGKLIQDKRNVKEMIDAGGLRILVDLLTLAHLHTSRATVPTQTNVIEASPEMMLMTEKEWYYRNAEKERHGPFGFNEIKDLWNDGVIHPKTRCWAQGMDGWKPVHAIPQLKWCLMATGTALMNESDLANEILRMLIKICEYFPVGDSDGAVIRPLPRAKRLLSDATSNLLPIGSLLQISHSCQSFRCEENQASSIMQRSILGQLLPEAMVCYLENHGAEKFAQIFLGEYDTPEAIWSNEMRRLMIEKIASHIAEFTPRLRSNTKALYQYCAIPVVQFPQLENELFCNIYYLRHLCDIQRFPEWPIRNPVKLLKDVLEAWKQEVEKKPPALSVDEAYETLGLKREDQPEENVIRKSYFKLAQKYHPDKNPDGREIFENVNKAYEFLCSKSSRQCEGPDPHNVVLILKTQTILFSRHKEELHPYKYSGYPMLVKTIKLETNDSQLFSKSAPLLAAAAETAYYTVNCSALNAEELRREGGLEALQEAFSRCVGVLSHSSKTEDLSVQVCIHISRCFAVAAQFRGCRERMIEMPDMIRDLCRILYFSHLTKLCTVVVECVSALAINDALQTHLYQAGVLFHLLIFLFNYDYTLEEGGVQRDEESNKQVKFNFWIRNIFNMSIKMHMPEIANQLAKLSLRALSRLGGYGTGEDETPKNDAVHMSLTALLTPYLVNQLGHGEAAEILKILNSNTENPYLIWDNATRAELTEYLKRQRKDKIRSGECDPTFGSDFKFSAHDSELIIGGIFVRVYNEQSTFPLENPKFFTLELLDFLSSQAQYLYSLMTLQSSGVKQETNQTRLKSVEMALEALRNVVKNNPGVEMQCIGHFKLLFSLLRLDDCPKVQALAIDVIAGVTSNQECK
;
A
#
# COMPACT_ATOMS: atom_id res chain seq x y z
N MET A 1 71.75 -19.16 16.58
CA MET A 1 70.85 -18.25 17.31
C MET A 1 69.59 -18.94 17.81
N ALA A 2 68.77 -19.58 16.96
CA ALA A 2 67.53 -20.26 17.40
C ALA A 2 67.71 -21.26 18.56
N ILE A 3 68.75 -22.09 18.51
CA ILE A 3 69.06 -23.07 19.57
C ILE A 3 69.39 -22.38 20.91
N VAL A 4 70.20 -21.31 20.87
CA VAL A 4 70.65 -20.58 22.06
C VAL A 4 69.47 -19.80 22.66
N TYR A 5 68.75 -19.03 21.84
CA TYR A 5 67.60 -18.27 22.30
C TYR A 5 66.50 -19.18 22.84
N GLY A 6 66.18 -20.27 22.13
CA GLY A 6 65.15 -21.21 22.58
C GLY A 6 65.44 -21.93 23.89
N ARG A 7 66.69 -21.94 24.36
CA ARG A 7 67.08 -22.52 25.67
C ARG A 7 67.21 -21.49 26.79
N HIS A 8 67.52 -20.24 26.45
CA HIS A 8 67.87 -19.19 27.42
C HIS A 8 67.06 -17.89 27.23
N HIS A 9 65.87 -17.95 26.64
CA HIS A 9 65.07 -16.74 26.34
C HIS A 9 64.68 -15.95 27.59
N GLU A 10 64.54 -16.59 28.74
CA GLU A 10 64.22 -15.92 30.02
C GLU A 10 65.36 -15.02 30.50
N GLU A 11 66.62 -15.46 30.31
CA GLU A 11 67.82 -14.70 30.65
C GLU A 11 68.14 -13.62 29.61
N ILE A 12 67.94 -13.93 28.31
CA ILE A 12 68.23 -13.03 27.20
C ILE A 12 67.16 -11.93 27.08
N GLY A 13 65.89 -12.26 27.35
CA GLY A 13 64.76 -11.34 27.22
C GLY A 13 64.46 -10.92 25.79
N CYS A 14 63.96 -9.70 25.61
CA CYS A 14 63.56 -9.15 24.32
C CYS A 14 64.75 -9.07 23.35
N PHE A 15 64.56 -9.56 22.13
CA PHE A 15 65.56 -9.52 21.07
C PHE A 15 65.41 -8.22 20.27
N ASN A 16 66.37 -7.30 20.43
CA ASN A 16 66.29 -5.94 19.86
C ASN A 16 66.11 -5.92 18.33
N ASP A 17 66.68 -6.89 17.62
CA ASP A 17 66.63 -6.97 16.16
C ASP A 17 65.41 -7.74 15.61
N THR A 18 64.37 -7.98 16.43
CA THR A 18 63.17 -8.71 16.01
C THR A 18 62.54 -8.11 14.74
N ARG A 19 62.46 -6.78 14.64
CA ARG A 19 61.95 -6.10 13.43
C ARG A 19 62.81 -6.37 12.19
N PHE A 20 64.13 -6.41 12.36
CA PHE A 20 65.06 -6.68 11.28
C PHE A 20 64.92 -8.12 10.78
N VAL A 21 64.79 -9.09 11.68
CA VAL A 21 64.54 -10.50 11.34
C VAL A 21 63.23 -10.67 10.56
N ILE A 22 62.16 -9.95 10.94
CA ILE A 22 60.90 -9.95 10.20
C ILE A 22 61.05 -9.31 8.81
N SER A 23 61.80 -8.22 8.70
CA SER A 23 62.13 -7.63 7.39
C SER A 23 63.00 -8.54 6.52
N MET A 24 63.87 -9.35 7.11
CA MET A 24 64.64 -10.36 6.37
C MET A 24 63.70 -11.44 5.80
N LEU A 25 62.75 -11.92 6.61
CA LEU A 25 61.78 -12.91 6.15
C LEU A 25 60.90 -12.39 4.99
N ASP A 26 60.46 -11.14 5.07
CA ASP A 26 59.65 -10.51 4.01
C ASP A 26 60.42 -10.40 2.67
N ARG A 27 61.73 -10.09 2.74
CA ARG A 27 62.59 -9.91 1.57
C ARG A 27 63.20 -11.20 1.04
N SER A 28 63.23 -12.26 1.83
CA SER A 28 63.85 -13.53 1.43
C SER A 28 63.12 -14.14 0.24
N ALA A 29 63.89 -14.62 -0.73
CA ALA A 29 63.43 -15.42 -1.86
C ALA A 29 64.12 -16.80 -1.89
N ASP A 30 64.82 -17.17 -0.83
CA ASP A 30 65.46 -18.48 -0.70
C ASP A 30 64.67 -19.35 0.29
N LYS A 31 64.32 -20.57 -0.13
CA LYS A 31 63.47 -21.48 0.66
C LYS A 31 64.17 -21.95 1.94
N LEU A 32 65.49 -22.13 1.92
CA LEU A 32 66.27 -22.56 3.09
C LEU A 32 66.39 -21.41 4.10
N GLU A 33 66.65 -20.20 3.63
CA GLU A 33 66.69 -18.99 4.47
C GLU A 33 65.32 -18.74 5.12
N ARG A 34 64.23 -18.79 4.33
CA ARG A 34 62.85 -18.70 4.83
C ARG A 34 62.61 -19.64 6.00
N ASP A 35 62.89 -20.92 5.82
CA ASP A 35 62.58 -21.94 6.83
C ASP A 35 63.39 -21.72 8.11
N ARG A 36 64.66 -21.34 7.98
CA ARG A 36 65.51 -21.01 9.14
C ARG A 36 65.05 -19.76 9.88
N LEU A 37 64.61 -18.74 9.14
CA LEU A 37 64.05 -17.51 9.73
C LEU A 37 62.73 -17.80 10.45
N VAL A 38 61.82 -18.57 9.84
CA VAL A 38 60.55 -19.00 10.47
C VAL A 38 60.81 -19.76 11.77
N LEU A 39 61.72 -20.74 11.75
CA LEU A 39 62.10 -21.49 12.95
C LEU A 39 62.72 -20.59 14.02
N PHE A 40 63.52 -19.59 13.63
CA PHE A 40 64.10 -18.65 14.58
C PHE A 40 63.04 -17.71 15.18
N ILE A 41 62.14 -17.16 14.38
CA ILE A 41 61.01 -16.35 14.86
C ILE A 41 60.12 -17.18 15.79
N GLY A 42 59.90 -18.47 15.48
CA GLY A 42 59.22 -19.42 16.36
C GLY A 42 59.85 -19.56 17.75
N LYS A 43 61.16 -19.30 17.89
CA LYS A 43 61.83 -19.19 19.19
C LYS A 43 61.74 -17.79 19.78
N LEU A 44 61.83 -16.73 18.97
CA LEU A 44 61.70 -15.35 19.46
C LEU A 44 60.34 -15.07 20.12
N ILE A 45 59.24 -15.65 19.60
CA ILE A 45 57.89 -15.47 20.17
C ILE A 45 57.70 -16.11 21.55
N GLN A 46 58.70 -16.80 22.10
CA GLN A 46 58.66 -17.27 23.48
C GLN A 46 58.71 -16.11 24.50
N ASP A 47 59.24 -14.93 24.14
CA ASP A 47 59.11 -13.70 24.95
C ASP A 47 57.98 -12.81 24.39
N LYS A 48 57.05 -12.42 25.27
CA LYS A 48 55.87 -11.60 24.91
C LYS A 48 56.24 -10.23 24.29
N ARG A 49 57.38 -9.64 24.63
CA ARG A 49 57.83 -8.35 24.08
C ARG A 49 58.23 -8.48 22.61
N ASN A 50 58.88 -9.58 22.23
CA ASN A 50 59.19 -9.86 20.83
C ASN A 50 57.93 -10.06 19.99
N VAL A 51 56.88 -10.66 20.57
CA VAL A 51 55.59 -10.79 19.89
C VAL A 51 55.00 -9.42 19.54
N LYS A 52 55.11 -8.44 20.44
CA LYS A 52 54.67 -7.07 20.16
C LYS A 52 55.48 -6.43 19.02
N GLU A 53 56.80 -6.52 19.09
CA GLU A 53 57.71 -6.01 18.04
C GLU A 53 57.48 -6.69 16.68
N MET A 54 57.17 -7.99 16.68
CA MET A 54 56.81 -8.75 15.49
C MET A 54 55.49 -8.26 14.88
N ILE A 55 54.46 -8.02 15.71
CA ILE A 55 53.17 -7.49 15.25
C ILE A 55 53.37 -6.08 14.66
N ASP A 56 54.17 -5.25 15.30
CA ASP A 56 54.46 -3.89 14.84
C ASP A 56 55.25 -3.87 13.53
N ALA A 57 56.11 -4.87 13.30
CA ALA A 57 56.83 -5.07 12.04
C ALA A 57 56.00 -5.75 10.93
N GLY A 58 54.71 -6.03 11.15
CA GLY A 58 53.85 -6.68 10.16
C GLY A 58 54.07 -8.19 10.01
N GLY A 59 54.71 -8.84 11.00
CA GLY A 59 55.05 -10.26 10.96
C GLY A 59 53.83 -11.19 10.84
N LEU A 60 52.68 -10.81 11.40
CA LEU A 60 51.44 -11.61 11.28
C LEU A 60 50.99 -11.75 9.83
N ARG A 61 51.07 -10.68 9.03
CA ARG A 61 50.73 -10.71 7.61
C ARG A 61 51.63 -11.68 6.86
N ILE A 62 52.94 -11.61 7.10
CA ILE A 62 53.94 -12.47 6.44
C ILE A 62 53.72 -13.94 6.81
N LEU A 63 53.39 -14.25 8.07
CA LEU A 63 53.06 -15.60 8.48
C LEU A 63 51.80 -16.13 7.78
N VAL A 64 50.73 -15.33 7.71
CA VAL A 64 49.51 -15.72 6.99
C VAL A 64 49.81 -15.92 5.50
N ASP A 65 50.59 -15.03 4.88
CA ASP A 65 51.03 -15.14 3.49
C ASP A 65 51.79 -16.46 3.25
N LEU A 66 52.70 -16.84 4.15
CA LEU A 66 53.43 -18.11 4.06
C LEU A 66 52.56 -19.34 4.35
N LEU A 67 51.58 -19.22 5.24
CA LEU A 67 50.62 -20.28 5.54
C LEU A 67 49.83 -20.69 4.30
N THR A 68 49.53 -19.73 3.41
CA THR A 68 48.80 -20.04 2.17
C THR A 68 49.52 -21.08 1.33
N LEU A 69 50.86 -21.18 1.36
CA LEU A 69 51.64 -22.12 0.56
C LEU A 69 51.28 -23.60 0.80
N ALA A 70 50.58 -23.92 1.89
CA ALA A 70 50.08 -25.27 2.17
C ALA A 70 49.29 -25.90 1.00
N HIS A 71 48.61 -25.09 0.19
CA HIS A 71 47.84 -25.57 -0.96
C HIS A 71 48.72 -26.20 -2.07
N LEU A 72 50.02 -25.88 -2.10
CA LEU A 72 50.97 -26.35 -3.11
C LEU A 72 51.54 -27.75 -2.80
N HIS A 73 51.19 -28.35 -1.66
CA HIS A 73 51.72 -29.66 -1.27
C HIS A 73 51.15 -30.78 -2.16
N THR A 74 51.99 -31.31 -3.05
CA THR A 74 51.61 -32.32 -4.07
C THR A 74 51.69 -33.77 -3.57
N SER A 75 52.37 -34.04 -2.46
CA SER A 75 52.46 -35.36 -1.81
C SER A 75 51.20 -35.72 -1.00
N ARG A 76 50.02 -35.49 -1.56
CA ARG A 76 48.79 -36.12 -1.07
C ARG A 76 48.73 -37.52 -1.67
N ALA A 77 48.39 -38.52 -0.87
CA ALA A 77 48.04 -39.83 -1.41
C ALA A 77 46.88 -39.66 -2.40
N THR A 78 47.09 -39.98 -3.68
CA THR A 78 45.99 -40.17 -4.63
C THR A 78 45.19 -41.37 -4.14
N VAL A 79 44.01 -41.10 -3.59
CA VAL A 79 43.11 -42.16 -3.13
C VAL A 79 42.37 -42.66 -4.35
N PRO A 80 42.41 -43.97 -4.68
CA PRO A 80 41.50 -44.53 -5.67
C PRO A 80 40.10 -44.57 -5.02
N THR A 81 39.33 -43.51 -5.18
CA THR A 81 37.94 -43.45 -4.72
C THR A 81 37.04 -44.11 -5.76
N GLN A 82 36.24 -45.11 -5.35
CA GLN A 82 35.01 -45.43 -6.08
C GLN A 82 34.07 -44.22 -5.96
N THR A 83 33.72 -43.64 -7.09
CA THR A 83 33.13 -42.32 -7.24
C THR A 83 31.61 -42.33 -7.08
N ASN A 84 31.14 -41.56 -6.09
CA ASN A 84 29.84 -40.86 -6.13
C ASN A 84 30.02 -39.36 -5.80
N VAL A 85 31.23 -38.82 -6.02
CA VAL A 85 31.56 -37.40 -5.94
C VAL A 85 32.20 -37.01 -7.27
N ILE A 86 31.84 -35.83 -7.80
CA ILE A 86 32.30 -35.28 -9.07
C ILE A 86 33.83 -35.28 -9.12
N GLU A 87 34.43 -36.16 -9.92
CA GLU A 87 35.85 -36.11 -10.27
C GLU A 87 36.04 -35.25 -11.53
N ALA A 88 37.03 -34.36 -11.51
CA ALA A 88 37.39 -33.56 -12.68
C ALA A 88 37.95 -34.48 -13.78
N SER A 89 37.36 -34.42 -14.97
CA SER A 89 37.88 -35.13 -16.14
C SER A 89 39.25 -34.57 -16.57
N PRO A 90 40.04 -35.32 -17.36
CA PRO A 90 41.26 -34.79 -17.99
C PRO A 90 41.00 -33.53 -18.84
N GLU A 91 39.77 -33.38 -19.36
CA GLU A 91 39.31 -32.18 -20.07
C GLU A 91 39.00 -31.01 -19.12
N MET A 92 38.62 -31.27 -17.86
CA MET A 92 38.47 -30.24 -16.81
C MET A 92 39.80 -29.75 -16.25
N MET A 93 40.91 -30.52 -16.35
CA MET A 93 42.25 -30.00 -16.02
C MET A 93 42.74 -28.93 -17.00
N LEU A 94 42.23 -28.92 -18.24
CA LEU A 94 42.42 -27.83 -19.20
C LEU A 94 41.63 -26.56 -18.83
N MET A 95 40.65 -26.67 -17.92
CA MET A 95 39.91 -25.56 -17.34
C MET A 95 40.43 -25.18 -15.94
N THR A 96 41.76 -25.06 -15.76
CA THR A 96 42.24 -24.18 -14.68
C THR A 96 41.66 -22.79 -14.92
N GLU A 97 40.89 -22.27 -13.96
CA GLU A 97 40.33 -20.92 -14.06
C GLU A 97 41.44 -19.94 -14.41
N LYS A 98 41.24 -19.24 -15.53
CA LYS A 98 42.14 -18.17 -15.93
C LYS A 98 41.83 -16.99 -15.00
N GLU A 99 42.63 -16.83 -13.96
CA GLU A 99 42.41 -15.85 -12.90
C GLU A 99 43.45 -14.72 -12.90
N TRP A 100 44.62 -14.94 -13.51
CA TRP A 100 45.76 -14.02 -13.42
C TRP A 100 45.81 -13.03 -14.57
N TYR A 101 46.06 -11.77 -14.23
CA TYR A 101 46.36 -10.70 -15.18
C TYR A 101 47.73 -10.09 -14.85
N TYR A 102 48.45 -9.61 -15.86
CA TYR A 102 49.66 -8.81 -15.67
C TYR A 102 49.57 -7.47 -16.42
N ARG A 103 50.37 -6.49 -15.98
CA ARG A 103 50.55 -5.20 -16.66
C ARG A 103 51.93 -5.12 -17.30
N ASN A 104 51.97 -4.76 -18.59
CA ASN A 104 53.21 -4.46 -19.29
C ASN A 104 53.74 -3.06 -18.91
N ALA A 105 54.87 -2.65 -19.51
CA ALA A 105 55.48 -1.35 -19.26
C ALA A 105 54.58 -0.15 -19.63
N GLU A 106 53.67 -0.33 -20.59
CA GLU A 106 52.66 0.65 -21.03
C GLU A 106 51.41 0.69 -20.12
N LYS A 107 51.38 -0.12 -19.05
CA LYS A 107 50.27 -0.30 -18.11
C LYS A 107 49.01 -0.94 -18.71
N GLU A 108 49.13 -1.56 -19.88
CA GLU A 108 48.05 -2.31 -20.50
C GLU A 108 47.80 -3.61 -19.74
N ARG A 109 46.53 -4.01 -19.64
CA ARG A 109 46.10 -5.22 -18.94
C ARG A 109 46.12 -6.41 -19.90
N HIS A 110 46.91 -7.42 -19.58
CA HIS A 110 46.99 -8.69 -20.31
C HIS A 110 46.43 -9.83 -19.44
N GLY A 111 45.58 -10.68 -20.02
CA GLY A 111 44.94 -11.82 -19.35
C GLY A 111 43.45 -11.96 -19.71
N PRO A 112 42.73 -12.93 -19.11
CA PRO A 112 43.19 -13.75 -18.00
C PRO A 112 44.08 -14.92 -18.44
N PHE A 113 44.97 -15.36 -17.55
CA PHE A 113 45.87 -16.51 -17.72
C PHE A 113 45.70 -17.51 -16.57
N GLY A 114 45.90 -18.79 -16.87
CA GLY A 114 46.03 -19.85 -15.86
C GLY A 114 47.41 -19.81 -15.17
N PHE A 115 47.53 -20.47 -14.02
CA PHE A 115 48.79 -20.49 -13.26
C PHE A 115 49.97 -21.11 -14.05
N ASN A 116 49.71 -22.16 -14.83
CA ASN A 116 50.73 -22.78 -15.70
C ASN A 116 51.16 -21.82 -16.83
N GLU A 117 50.22 -21.09 -17.45
CA GLU A 117 50.52 -20.08 -18.47
C GLU A 117 51.36 -18.93 -17.88
N ILE A 118 51.10 -18.52 -16.63
CA ILE A 118 51.92 -17.53 -15.91
C ILE A 118 53.34 -18.04 -15.65
N LYS A 119 53.51 -19.35 -15.41
CA LYS A 119 54.82 -19.97 -15.23
C LYS A 119 55.60 -19.99 -16.54
N ASP A 120 54.94 -20.25 -17.66
CA ASP A 120 55.55 -20.19 -18.99
C ASP A 120 55.96 -18.75 -19.33
N LEU A 121 55.09 -17.76 -19.10
CA LEU A 121 55.40 -16.33 -19.28
C LEU A 121 56.57 -15.84 -18.41
N TRP A 122 56.79 -16.46 -17.25
CA TRP A 122 57.97 -16.22 -16.41
C TRP A 122 59.23 -16.81 -17.03
N ASN A 123 59.17 -18.06 -17.50
CA ASN A 123 60.29 -18.74 -18.15
C ASN A 123 60.69 -18.04 -19.46
N ASP A 124 59.73 -17.47 -20.18
CA ASP A 124 59.93 -16.70 -21.41
C ASP A 124 60.43 -15.26 -21.14
N GLY A 125 60.55 -14.85 -19.88
CA GLY A 125 61.05 -13.53 -19.47
C GLY A 125 60.06 -12.38 -19.68
N VAL A 126 58.81 -12.66 -20.05
CA VAL A 126 57.73 -11.65 -20.22
C VAL A 126 57.33 -11.06 -18.87
N ILE A 127 57.24 -11.92 -17.85
CA ILE A 127 56.98 -11.53 -16.46
C ILE A 127 58.29 -11.57 -15.68
N HIS A 128 58.57 -10.51 -14.91
CA HIS A 128 59.77 -10.36 -14.08
C HIS A 128 59.38 -9.86 -12.68
N PRO A 129 60.29 -9.84 -11.68
CA PRO A 129 59.92 -9.57 -10.28
C PRO A 129 59.11 -8.28 -10.04
N LYS A 130 59.29 -7.26 -10.88
CA LYS A 130 58.62 -5.95 -10.75
C LYS A 130 57.32 -5.85 -11.56
N THR A 131 57.03 -6.82 -12.44
CA THR A 131 55.78 -6.87 -13.21
C THR A 131 54.62 -6.87 -12.24
N ARG A 132 53.61 -6.02 -12.49
CA ARG A 132 52.42 -5.98 -11.64
C ARG A 132 51.41 -7.01 -12.09
N CYS A 133 51.02 -7.89 -11.19
CA CYS A 133 49.99 -8.90 -11.41
C CYS A 133 48.78 -8.64 -10.52
N TRP A 134 47.62 -9.13 -10.95
CA TRP A 134 46.37 -9.04 -10.23
C TRP A 134 45.49 -10.25 -10.55
N ALA A 135 44.79 -10.76 -9.55
CA ALA A 135 43.76 -11.77 -9.68
C ALA A 135 42.50 -11.30 -8.95
N GLN A 136 41.35 -11.83 -9.38
CA GLN A 136 40.06 -11.52 -8.75
C GLN A 136 40.10 -11.89 -7.26
N GLY A 137 39.79 -10.92 -6.38
CA GLY A 137 39.92 -11.07 -4.92
C GLY A 137 41.16 -10.41 -4.30
N MET A 138 42.11 -9.91 -5.09
CA MET A 138 43.22 -9.10 -4.59
C MET A 138 42.83 -7.62 -4.45
N ASP A 139 43.30 -6.94 -3.38
CA ASP A 139 43.06 -5.51 -3.09
C ASP A 139 43.61 -4.54 -4.15
N GLY A 140 44.39 -5.03 -5.12
CA GLY A 140 44.94 -4.24 -6.20
C GLY A 140 46.16 -4.87 -6.86
N TRP A 141 46.68 -4.19 -7.88
CA TRP A 141 47.84 -4.62 -8.67
C TRP A 141 49.12 -4.61 -7.84
N LYS A 142 49.66 -5.80 -7.54
CA LYS A 142 50.88 -5.99 -6.75
C LYS A 142 52.02 -6.50 -7.63
N PRO A 143 53.28 -6.13 -7.39
CA PRO A 143 54.39 -6.70 -8.13
C PRO A 143 54.56 -8.20 -7.80
N VAL A 144 55.10 -9.01 -8.73
CA VAL A 144 55.29 -10.46 -8.55
C VAL A 144 55.98 -10.81 -7.22
N HIS A 145 57.03 -10.07 -6.85
CA HIS A 145 57.77 -10.31 -5.60
C HIS A 145 56.96 -10.06 -4.32
N ALA A 146 55.82 -9.36 -4.41
CA ALA A 146 54.93 -9.07 -3.28
C ALA A 146 53.70 -9.98 -3.24
N ILE A 147 53.55 -10.89 -4.21
CA ILE A 147 52.44 -11.85 -4.26
C ILE A 147 52.97 -13.21 -3.78
N PRO A 148 52.54 -13.71 -2.62
CA PRO A 148 53.15 -14.90 -2.00
C PRO A 148 53.19 -16.12 -2.92
N GLN A 149 52.07 -16.46 -3.55
CA GLN A 149 51.97 -17.61 -4.46
C GLN A 149 52.94 -17.49 -5.65
N LEU A 150 53.01 -16.32 -6.30
CA LEU A 150 53.92 -16.12 -7.43
C LEU A 150 55.39 -16.04 -7.00
N LYS A 151 55.68 -15.35 -5.88
CA LYS A 151 57.02 -15.25 -5.30
C LYS A 151 57.59 -16.64 -5.01
N TRP A 152 56.84 -17.50 -4.32
CA TRP A 152 57.35 -18.80 -3.86
C TRP A 152 57.33 -19.89 -4.93
N CYS A 153 56.57 -19.71 -6.01
CA CYS A 153 56.53 -20.65 -7.13
C CYS A 153 57.42 -20.27 -8.31
N LEU A 154 57.58 -18.97 -8.60
CA LEU A 154 58.33 -18.49 -9.77
C LEU A 154 59.73 -17.99 -9.41
N MET A 155 59.84 -17.20 -8.34
CA MET A 155 61.09 -16.53 -7.97
C MET A 155 61.98 -17.33 -7.02
N ALA A 156 61.37 -18.18 -6.18
CA ALA A 156 62.09 -18.72 -5.04
C ALA A 156 63.15 -19.77 -5.42
N THR A 157 64.35 -19.60 -4.88
CA THR A 157 65.50 -20.50 -5.07
C THR A 157 65.76 -21.35 -3.82
N GLY A 158 66.71 -22.29 -3.92
CA GLY A 158 67.14 -23.09 -2.77
C GLY A 158 66.25 -24.31 -2.49
N THR A 159 66.77 -25.22 -1.65
CA THR A 159 66.07 -26.43 -1.23
C THR A 159 65.41 -26.17 0.13
N ALA A 160 64.09 -26.37 0.22
CA ALA A 160 63.36 -26.17 1.46
C ALA A 160 63.78 -27.19 2.53
N LEU A 161 63.84 -26.75 3.79
CA LEU A 161 64.05 -27.63 4.95
C LEU A 161 62.73 -28.30 5.37
N MET A 162 61.61 -27.61 5.19
CA MET A 162 60.25 -28.08 5.50
C MET A 162 59.45 -28.22 4.21
N ASN A 163 58.62 -29.27 4.09
CA ASN A 163 57.57 -29.28 3.07
C ASN A 163 56.49 -28.24 3.40
N GLU A 164 55.60 -27.96 2.46
CA GLU A 164 54.60 -26.90 2.60
C GLU A 164 53.64 -27.15 3.77
N SER A 165 53.36 -28.42 4.11
CA SER A 165 52.51 -28.78 5.26
C SER A 165 53.23 -28.61 6.60
N ASP A 166 54.50 -28.97 6.68
CA ASP A 166 55.31 -28.80 7.89
C ASP A 166 55.54 -27.31 8.19
N LEU A 167 55.79 -26.51 7.14
CA LEU A 167 55.86 -25.06 7.25
C LEU A 167 54.53 -24.47 7.75
N ALA A 168 53.41 -24.90 7.17
CA ALA A 168 52.08 -24.45 7.58
C ALA A 168 51.78 -24.82 9.04
N ASN A 169 52.11 -26.04 9.46
CA ASN A 169 51.95 -26.49 10.84
C ASN A 169 52.77 -25.65 11.81
N GLU A 170 54.03 -25.33 11.48
CA GLU A 170 54.88 -24.51 12.34
C GLU A 170 54.33 -23.08 12.43
N ILE A 171 53.89 -22.49 11.32
CA ILE A 171 53.26 -21.17 11.32
C ILE A 171 51.97 -21.16 12.16
N LEU A 172 51.11 -22.19 12.03
CA LEU A 172 49.89 -22.30 12.83
C LEU A 172 50.20 -22.36 14.33
N ARG A 173 51.20 -23.14 14.74
CA ARG A 173 51.67 -23.17 16.13
C ARG A 173 52.11 -21.79 16.60
N MET A 174 52.84 -21.05 15.77
CA MET A 174 53.25 -19.68 16.08
C MET A 174 52.04 -18.74 16.25
N LEU A 175 51.06 -18.78 15.34
CA LEU A 175 49.85 -17.97 15.42
C LEU A 175 49.01 -18.28 16.65
N ILE A 176 48.86 -19.56 17.00
CA ILE A 176 48.19 -20.00 18.24
C ILE A 176 48.92 -19.41 19.44
N LYS A 177 50.25 -19.56 19.50
CA LYS A 177 51.05 -19.07 20.62
C LYS A 177 50.96 -17.55 20.80
N ILE A 178 50.93 -16.81 19.69
CA ILE A 178 50.74 -15.35 19.70
C ILE A 178 49.35 -15.00 20.26
N CYS A 179 48.30 -15.74 19.87
CA CYS A 179 46.94 -15.51 20.36
C CYS A 179 46.74 -15.84 21.84
N GLU A 180 47.51 -16.79 22.39
CA GLU A 180 47.50 -17.13 23.83
C GLU A 180 47.98 -15.96 24.71
N TYR A 181 48.96 -15.17 24.25
CA TYR A 181 49.47 -14.02 25.01
C TYR A 181 48.46 -12.88 25.19
N PHE A 182 47.39 -12.88 24.40
CA PHE A 182 46.37 -11.84 24.37
C PHE A 182 44.95 -12.45 24.41
N PRO A 183 44.45 -12.86 25.58
CA PRO A 183 43.12 -13.46 25.74
C PRO A 183 41.99 -12.48 25.36
N VAL A 184 40.82 -13.03 25.00
CA VAL A 184 39.63 -12.25 24.63
C VAL A 184 38.82 -11.84 25.86
N GLY A 185 38.92 -12.60 26.96
CA GLY A 185 38.27 -12.32 28.23
C GLY A 185 39.25 -11.86 29.30
N ASP A 186 38.78 -11.06 30.25
CA ASP A 186 39.46 -10.83 31.52
C ASP A 186 39.29 -12.04 32.47
N SER A 187 39.82 -11.93 33.70
CA SER A 187 39.73 -12.99 34.70
C SER A 187 38.30 -13.37 35.09
N ASP A 188 37.33 -12.50 34.82
CA ASP A 188 35.90 -12.67 35.14
C ASP A 188 35.11 -13.17 33.91
N GLY A 189 35.78 -13.46 32.80
CA GLY A 189 35.17 -13.95 31.56
C GLY A 189 34.50 -12.85 30.73
N ALA A 190 34.64 -11.57 31.09
CA ALA A 190 34.08 -10.46 30.33
C ALA A 190 34.97 -10.12 29.13
N VAL A 191 34.34 -9.85 27.98
CA VAL A 191 35.05 -9.61 26.71
C VAL A 191 35.80 -8.28 26.75
N ILE A 192 37.13 -8.33 26.60
CA ILE A 192 38.01 -7.16 26.54
C ILE A 192 37.79 -6.44 25.20
N ARG A 193 37.34 -5.17 25.27
CA ARG A 193 37.17 -4.30 24.10
C ARG A 193 38.08 -3.06 24.18
N PRO A 194 38.73 -2.67 23.05
CA PRO A 194 38.72 -3.34 21.75
C PRO A 194 39.46 -4.68 21.77
N LEU A 195 39.07 -5.61 20.89
CA LEU A 195 39.71 -6.93 20.78
C LEU A 195 41.24 -6.78 20.62
N PRO A 196 42.04 -7.71 21.17
CA PRO A 196 43.48 -7.64 21.04
C PRO A 196 43.95 -7.49 19.60
N ARG A 197 44.95 -6.63 19.37
CA ARG A 197 45.43 -6.24 18.04
C ARG A 197 45.80 -7.45 17.16
N ALA A 198 46.41 -8.50 17.72
CA ALA A 198 46.73 -9.72 16.99
C ALA A 198 45.47 -10.42 16.45
N LYS A 199 44.43 -10.55 17.27
CA LYS A 199 43.15 -11.16 16.89
C LYS A 199 42.38 -10.29 15.91
N ARG A 200 42.41 -8.96 16.09
CA ARG A 200 41.87 -8.04 15.08
C ARG A 200 42.59 -8.21 13.74
N LEU A 201 43.92 -8.16 13.68
CA LEU A 201 44.66 -8.32 12.42
C LEU A 201 44.46 -9.68 11.75
N LEU A 202 44.27 -10.76 12.52
CA LEU A 202 43.92 -12.08 11.97
C LEU A 202 42.44 -12.20 11.56
N SER A 203 41.58 -11.32 12.08
CA SER A 203 40.14 -11.30 11.79
C SER A 203 39.73 -10.17 10.84
N ASP A 204 40.63 -9.23 10.52
CA ASP A 204 40.32 -7.97 9.85
C ASP A 204 41.22 -7.78 8.62
N ALA A 205 40.70 -8.25 7.49
CA ALA A 205 40.80 -7.66 6.15
C ALA A 205 39.83 -8.47 5.24
N THR A 206 38.77 -7.82 4.73
CA THR A 206 37.81 -8.29 3.70
C THR A 206 37.04 -9.60 3.99
N SER A 207 35.88 -9.46 4.66
CA SER A 207 34.96 -10.53 5.12
C SER A 207 34.94 -11.84 4.32
N ASN A 208 35.17 -12.99 5.00
CA ASN A 208 34.87 -14.32 4.45
C ASN A 208 33.40 -14.51 4.04
N LEU A 209 32.52 -13.56 4.41
CA LEU A 209 31.10 -13.59 4.09
C LEU A 209 30.79 -13.37 2.62
N LEU A 210 31.60 -12.60 1.88
CA LEU A 210 31.41 -12.50 0.43
C LEU A 210 31.75 -13.84 -0.25
N PRO A 211 32.91 -14.47 0.01
CA PRO A 211 33.16 -15.85 -0.44
C PRO A 211 32.09 -16.86 -0.01
N ILE A 212 31.60 -16.78 1.23
CA ILE A 212 30.49 -17.64 1.70
C ILE A 212 29.20 -17.33 0.93
N GLY A 213 28.85 -16.06 0.74
CA GLY A 213 27.70 -15.64 -0.06
C GLY A 213 27.79 -16.14 -1.50
N SER A 214 28.97 -16.09 -2.11
CA SER A 214 29.24 -16.63 -3.44
C SER A 214 29.08 -18.15 -3.46
N LEU A 215 29.60 -18.85 -2.45
CA LEU A 215 29.40 -20.30 -2.31
C LEU A 215 27.92 -20.66 -2.18
N LEU A 216 27.17 -19.92 -1.36
CA LEU A 216 25.72 -20.10 -1.20
C LEU A 216 24.99 -19.82 -2.52
N GLN A 217 25.39 -18.78 -3.27
CA GLN A 217 24.80 -18.47 -4.57
C GLN A 217 25.04 -19.59 -5.58
N ILE A 218 26.28 -20.09 -5.67
CA ILE A 218 26.61 -21.23 -6.55
C ILE A 218 25.83 -22.48 -6.11
N SER A 219 25.74 -22.73 -4.81
CA SER A 219 24.98 -23.86 -4.27
C SER A 219 23.48 -23.75 -4.62
N HIS A 220 22.91 -22.54 -4.59
CA HIS A 220 21.53 -22.30 -4.99
C HIS A 220 21.31 -22.46 -6.50
N SER A 221 22.20 -21.90 -7.33
CA SER A 221 21.98 -21.79 -8.78
C SER A 221 22.47 -22.99 -9.59
N CYS A 222 23.47 -23.73 -9.08
CA CYS A 222 24.16 -24.76 -9.84
C CYS A 222 23.95 -26.19 -9.30
N GLN A 223 23.43 -26.33 -8.08
CA GLN A 223 23.18 -27.66 -7.51
C GLN A 223 21.90 -28.26 -8.11
N SER A 224 21.98 -29.51 -8.59
CA SER A 224 20.80 -30.28 -9.00
C SER A 224 20.06 -30.80 -7.76
N PHE A 225 19.44 -29.91 -7.00
CA PHE A 225 18.55 -30.29 -5.90
C PHE A 225 17.11 -30.41 -6.42
N ARG A 226 16.48 -31.57 -6.22
CA ARG A 226 15.07 -31.81 -6.52
C ARG A 226 14.44 -32.47 -5.31
N CYS A 227 13.55 -31.76 -4.61
CA CYS A 227 12.65 -32.38 -3.67
C CYS A 227 11.64 -33.24 -4.46
N GLU A 228 11.37 -34.48 -4.03
CA GLU A 228 10.58 -35.46 -4.82
C GLU A 228 9.09 -35.09 -4.96
N GLU A 229 8.61 -34.03 -4.29
CA GLU A 229 7.22 -33.58 -4.38
C GLU A 229 6.98 -32.64 -5.57
N ASN A 230 6.32 -33.19 -6.58
CA ASN A 230 6.12 -32.63 -7.92
C ASN A 230 4.99 -31.56 -8.00
N GLN A 231 4.82 -30.71 -6.98
CA GLN A 231 3.79 -29.66 -6.98
C GLN A 231 4.40 -28.27 -6.78
N ALA A 232 4.31 -27.47 -7.85
CA ALA A 232 4.65 -26.05 -7.99
C ALA A 232 6.08 -25.65 -7.59
N SER A 233 6.85 -25.23 -8.61
CA SER A 233 8.24 -24.76 -8.58
C SER A 233 8.50 -23.56 -7.65
N SER A 234 8.41 -23.75 -6.33
CA SER A 234 8.82 -22.74 -5.36
C SER A 234 10.35 -22.69 -5.28
N ILE A 235 10.90 -21.51 -5.03
CA ILE A 235 12.35 -21.33 -4.90
C ILE A 235 12.95 -22.20 -3.78
N MET A 236 12.13 -22.53 -2.78
CA MET A 236 12.47 -23.38 -1.65
C MET A 236 12.66 -24.85 -2.05
N GLN A 237 11.91 -25.36 -3.01
CA GLN A 237 12.03 -26.76 -3.47
C GLN A 237 13.22 -26.98 -4.41
N ARG A 238 13.70 -25.93 -5.09
CA ARG A 238 14.89 -25.99 -5.97
C ARG A 238 16.21 -25.66 -5.25
N SER A 239 16.15 -25.16 -4.01
CA SER A 239 17.32 -24.68 -3.28
C SER A 239 17.55 -25.48 -2.02
N ILE A 240 18.74 -26.06 -1.85
CA ILE A 240 19.16 -26.66 -0.58
C ILE A 240 19.13 -25.65 0.57
N LEU A 241 19.25 -24.35 0.25
CA LEU A 241 19.19 -23.27 1.23
C LEU A 241 17.79 -23.05 1.79
N GLY A 242 16.73 -23.51 1.13
CA GLY A 242 15.36 -23.35 1.60
C GLY A 242 15.08 -24.10 2.91
N GLN A 243 15.91 -25.09 3.26
CA GLN A 243 15.85 -25.77 4.56
C GLN A 243 16.47 -24.92 5.69
N LEU A 244 17.35 -23.98 5.37
CA LEU A 244 18.17 -23.24 6.34
C LEU A 244 17.77 -21.77 6.48
N LEU A 245 17.44 -21.13 5.35
CA LEU A 245 17.15 -19.71 5.25
C LEU A 245 15.67 -19.47 4.94
N PRO A 246 15.09 -18.35 5.42
CA PRO A 246 13.78 -17.92 4.97
C PRO A 246 13.71 -17.74 3.45
N GLU A 247 12.52 -17.93 2.88
CA GLU A 247 12.29 -17.82 1.45
C GLU A 247 12.74 -16.47 0.88
N ALA A 248 12.40 -15.39 1.59
CA ALA A 248 12.83 -14.03 1.25
C ALA A 248 14.35 -13.90 1.08
N MET A 249 15.15 -14.55 1.94
CA MET A 249 16.61 -14.47 1.90
C MET A 249 17.19 -15.20 0.68
N VAL A 250 16.58 -16.31 0.26
CA VAL A 250 16.98 -17.03 -0.96
C VAL A 250 16.55 -16.25 -2.20
N CYS A 251 15.34 -15.69 -2.22
CA CYS A 251 14.91 -14.75 -3.27
C CYS A 251 15.84 -13.54 -3.37
N TYR A 252 16.26 -13.00 -2.23
CA TYR A 252 17.17 -11.86 -2.20
C TYR A 252 18.55 -12.22 -2.77
N LEU A 253 19.07 -13.40 -2.44
CA LEU A 253 20.32 -13.92 -2.99
C LEU A 253 20.24 -14.11 -4.52
N GLU A 254 19.13 -14.64 -5.02
CA GLU A 254 18.92 -14.83 -6.46
C GLU A 254 18.79 -13.49 -7.21
N ASN A 255 18.02 -12.55 -6.68
CA ASN A 255 17.71 -11.28 -7.36
C ASN A 255 18.83 -10.23 -7.25
N HIS A 256 19.62 -10.25 -6.18
CA HIS A 256 20.62 -9.21 -5.89
C HIS A 256 22.07 -9.71 -5.82
N GLY A 257 22.29 -11.03 -5.77
CA GLY A 257 23.61 -11.65 -5.74
C GLY A 257 24.28 -11.68 -4.37
N ALA A 258 25.42 -12.37 -4.31
CA ALA A 258 26.18 -12.67 -3.09
C ALA A 258 26.60 -11.42 -2.28
N GLU A 259 26.95 -10.32 -2.94
CA GLU A 259 27.42 -9.11 -2.26
C GLU A 259 26.31 -8.44 -1.44
N LYS A 260 25.16 -8.23 -2.08
CA LYS A 260 23.97 -7.67 -1.43
C LYS A 260 23.42 -8.61 -0.36
N PHE A 261 23.45 -9.92 -0.63
CA PHE A 261 23.08 -10.91 0.37
C PHE A 261 23.99 -10.84 1.61
N ALA A 262 25.31 -10.75 1.44
CA ALA A 262 26.24 -10.67 2.57
C ALA A 262 25.98 -9.43 3.45
N GLN A 263 25.58 -8.31 2.85
CA GLN A 263 25.14 -7.10 3.56
C GLN A 263 23.88 -7.37 4.39
N ILE A 264 22.83 -7.93 3.76
CA ILE A 264 21.59 -8.23 4.49
C ILE A 264 21.82 -9.27 5.58
N PHE A 265 22.60 -10.30 5.27
CA PHE A 265 22.89 -11.38 6.19
C PHE A 265 23.55 -10.89 7.48
N LEU A 266 24.28 -9.76 7.47
CA LEU A 266 24.91 -9.16 8.66
C LEU A 266 24.11 -8.04 9.34
N GLY A 267 23.15 -7.43 8.65
CA GLY A 267 22.32 -6.37 9.24
C GLY A 267 21.11 -6.90 10.01
N GLU A 268 20.28 -5.96 10.46
CA GLU A 268 18.96 -6.19 11.03
C GLU A 268 17.94 -5.57 10.08
N TYR A 269 16.98 -6.34 9.60
CA TYR A 269 16.00 -5.90 8.62
C TYR A 269 14.60 -6.28 9.06
N ASP A 270 13.70 -5.32 8.92
CA ASP A 270 12.28 -5.49 9.23
C ASP A 270 11.48 -4.67 8.22
N THR A 271 11.34 -5.25 7.02
CA THR A 271 10.79 -4.60 5.82
C THR A 271 9.92 -5.57 5.02
N PRO A 272 9.06 -5.07 4.11
CA PRO A 272 8.27 -5.94 3.24
C PRO A 272 9.08 -6.94 2.41
N GLU A 273 10.35 -6.67 2.08
CA GLU A 273 11.19 -7.59 1.28
C GLU A 273 12.11 -8.48 2.13
N ALA A 274 12.39 -8.10 3.37
CA ALA A 274 13.30 -8.82 4.24
C ALA A 274 12.98 -8.59 5.72
N ILE A 275 12.73 -9.70 6.41
CA ILE A 275 12.66 -9.80 7.87
C ILE A 275 13.80 -10.73 8.28
N TRP A 276 14.85 -10.16 8.88
CA TRP A 276 16.05 -10.87 9.26
C TRP A 276 16.71 -10.22 10.46
N SER A 277 16.81 -10.95 11.56
CA SER A 277 17.32 -10.43 12.84
C SER A 277 18.49 -11.24 13.41
N ASN A 278 19.15 -10.69 14.42
CA ASN A 278 20.18 -11.38 15.21
C ASN A 278 19.66 -12.70 15.79
N GLU A 279 18.42 -12.69 16.26
CA GLU A 279 17.76 -13.85 16.87
C GLU A 279 17.53 -14.96 15.84
N MET A 280 17.05 -14.60 14.64
CA MET A 280 16.89 -15.54 13.54
C MET A 280 18.24 -16.17 13.14
N ARG A 281 19.30 -15.35 13.03
CA ARG A 281 20.65 -15.86 12.78
C ARG A 281 21.12 -16.84 13.84
N ARG A 282 20.95 -16.46 15.11
CA ARG A 282 21.35 -17.29 16.24
C ARG A 282 20.61 -18.61 16.24
N LEU A 283 19.29 -18.59 16.01
CA LEU A 283 18.47 -19.80 15.90
C LEU A 283 18.94 -20.71 14.77
N MET A 284 19.22 -20.15 13.58
CA MET A 284 19.76 -20.90 12.46
C MET A 284 21.11 -21.56 12.82
N ILE A 285 22.01 -20.80 13.43
CA ILE A 285 23.33 -21.31 13.87
C ILE A 285 23.16 -22.44 14.90
N GLU A 286 22.26 -22.28 15.87
CA GLU A 286 21.98 -23.29 16.89
C GLU A 286 21.39 -24.57 16.28
N LYS A 287 20.45 -24.46 15.34
CA LYS A 287 19.88 -25.61 14.62
C LYS A 287 20.91 -26.33 13.75
N ILE A 288 21.76 -25.59 13.04
CA ILE A 288 22.89 -26.18 12.27
C ILE A 288 23.87 -26.88 13.20
N ALA A 289 24.27 -26.23 14.30
CA ALA A 289 25.21 -26.80 15.28
C ALA A 289 24.66 -28.08 15.91
N SER A 290 23.37 -28.11 16.25
CA SER A 290 22.68 -29.32 16.71
C SER A 290 22.69 -30.41 15.65
N HIS A 291 22.42 -30.06 14.38
CA HIS A 291 22.41 -31.01 13.27
C HIS A 291 23.77 -31.71 13.06
N ILE A 292 24.89 -31.00 13.28
CA ILE A 292 26.25 -31.55 13.11
C ILE A 292 26.93 -31.95 14.42
N ALA A 293 26.21 -31.90 15.56
CA ALA A 293 26.79 -32.03 16.90
C ALA A 293 27.56 -33.35 17.12
N GLU A 294 27.11 -34.45 16.53
CA GLU A 294 27.81 -35.75 16.62
C GLU A 294 29.03 -35.83 15.68
N PHE A 295 29.00 -35.09 14.57
CA PHE A 295 30.05 -35.13 13.56
C PHE A 295 31.23 -34.23 13.92
N THR A 296 30.98 -33.03 14.45
CA THR A 296 32.05 -32.06 14.75
C THR A 296 33.15 -32.63 15.67
N PRO A 297 32.85 -33.31 16.80
CA PRO A 297 33.86 -33.92 17.64
C PRO A 297 34.60 -35.07 16.95
N ARG A 298 33.87 -35.89 16.16
CA ARG A 298 34.47 -36.99 15.37
C ARG A 298 35.46 -36.46 14.35
N LEU A 299 35.11 -35.38 13.65
CA LEU A 299 35.99 -34.73 12.68
C LEU A 299 37.24 -34.13 13.36
N ARG A 300 37.10 -33.54 14.56
CA ARG A 300 38.25 -33.07 15.34
C ARG A 300 39.19 -34.21 15.74
N SER A 301 38.64 -35.37 16.11
CA SER A 301 39.43 -36.54 16.49
C SER A 301 40.03 -37.28 15.29
N ASN A 302 39.35 -37.25 14.15
CA ASN A 302 39.75 -37.91 12.91
C ASN A 302 39.34 -37.02 11.73
N THR A 303 40.30 -36.36 11.11
CA THR A 303 40.08 -35.49 9.95
C THR A 303 39.59 -36.23 8.70
N LYS A 304 39.61 -37.57 8.72
CA LYS A 304 39.02 -38.46 7.69
C LYS A 304 37.63 -38.98 8.06
N ALA A 305 37.02 -38.51 9.15
CA ALA A 305 35.68 -38.93 9.54
C ALA A 305 34.70 -38.60 8.40
N LEU A 306 34.01 -39.62 7.90
CA LEU A 306 32.99 -39.45 6.88
C LEU A 306 31.71 -38.91 7.51
N TYR A 307 31.16 -37.85 6.90
CA TYR A 307 29.84 -37.35 7.25
C TYR A 307 28.80 -38.34 6.76
N GLN A 308 27.93 -38.80 7.66
CA GLN A 308 26.78 -39.61 7.29
C GLN A 308 25.64 -38.66 6.98
N TYR A 309 25.21 -38.66 5.71
CA TYR A 309 24.15 -37.76 5.26
C TYR A 309 22.87 -37.99 6.06
N CYS A 310 22.26 -36.90 6.49
CA CYS A 310 20.94 -36.83 7.09
C CYS A 310 20.26 -35.61 6.50
N ALA A 311 18.98 -35.73 6.16
CA ALA A 311 18.18 -34.59 5.72
C ALA A 311 18.19 -33.50 6.79
N ILE A 312 18.45 -32.25 6.38
CA ILE A 312 18.41 -31.09 7.27
C ILE A 312 16.94 -30.70 7.46
N PRO A 313 16.41 -30.72 8.69
CA PRO A 313 15.05 -30.24 8.94
C PRO A 313 14.92 -28.76 8.64
N VAL A 314 13.76 -28.33 8.11
CA VAL A 314 13.45 -26.93 7.87
C VAL A 314 13.62 -26.13 9.17
N VAL A 315 14.43 -25.07 9.14
CA VAL A 315 14.54 -24.13 10.25
C VAL A 315 13.28 -23.28 10.31
N GLN A 316 12.50 -23.46 11.38
CA GLN A 316 11.31 -22.67 11.64
C GLN A 316 11.68 -21.40 12.40
N PHE A 317 11.36 -20.24 11.83
CA PHE A 317 11.58 -18.94 12.46
C PHE A 317 10.28 -18.43 13.10
N PRO A 318 10.20 -18.31 14.44
CA PRO A 318 9.01 -17.79 15.13
C PRO A 318 8.61 -16.39 14.67
N GLN A 319 9.58 -15.55 14.29
CA GLN A 319 9.37 -14.20 13.78
C GLN A 319 8.52 -14.18 12.48
N LEU A 320 8.44 -15.30 11.75
CA LEU A 320 7.74 -15.43 10.48
C LEU A 320 6.46 -16.29 10.58
N GLU A 321 6.00 -16.62 11.80
CA GLU A 321 4.87 -17.54 11.98
C GLU A 321 3.55 -16.96 11.44
N ASN A 322 3.36 -15.64 11.60
CA ASN A 322 2.16 -14.93 11.15
C ASN A 322 2.37 -14.14 9.86
N GLU A 323 3.42 -14.48 9.10
CA GLU A 323 3.76 -13.84 7.84
C GLU A 323 3.34 -14.70 6.66
N LEU A 324 2.70 -14.07 5.69
CA LEU A 324 2.38 -14.66 4.39
C LEU A 324 3.38 -14.14 3.36
N PHE A 325 4.30 -14.99 2.92
CA PHE A 325 5.27 -14.64 1.89
C PHE A 325 4.74 -14.98 0.50
N CYS A 326 4.76 -14.01 -0.41
CA CYS A 326 4.33 -14.18 -1.79
C CYS A 326 5.22 -13.37 -2.73
N ASN A 327 5.67 -13.99 -3.84
CA ASN A 327 6.65 -13.45 -4.78
C ASN A 327 8.00 -13.12 -4.09
N ILE A 328 8.20 -11.88 -3.65
CA ILE A 328 9.38 -11.43 -2.89
C ILE A 328 8.98 -10.64 -1.63
N TYR A 329 7.69 -10.63 -1.28
CA TYR A 329 7.15 -9.76 -0.24
C TYR A 329 6.49 -10.55 0.89
N TYR A 330 6.73 -10.09 2.12
CA TYR A 330 5.93 -10.39 3.29
C TYR A 330 4.66 -9.53 3.26
N LEU A 331 3.52 -10.14 2.93
CA LEU A 331 2.29 -9.42 2.63
C LEU A 331 1.73 -8.66 3.84
N ARG A 332 1.98 -9.13 5.07
CA ARG A 332 1.56 -8.40 6.27
C ARG A 332 2.28 -7.06 6.38
N HIS A 333 3.59 -7.05 6.15
CA HIS A 333 4.40 -5.83 6.13
C HIS A 333 4.05 -4.95 4.94
N LEU A 334 3.86 -5.54 3.75
CA LEU A 334 3.45 -4.80 2.55
C LEU A 334 2.09 -4.11 2.74
N CYS A 335 1.16 -4.74 3.45
CA CYS A 335 -0.16 -4.19 3.75
C CYS A 335 -0.18 -3.20 4.93
N ASP A 336 0.92 -3.04 5.66
CA ASP A 336 1.06 -2.03 6.72
C ASP A 336 1.45 -0.67 6.11
N ILE A 337 0.46 0.00 5.53
CA ILE A 337 0.63 1.30 4.86
C ILE A 337 0.97 2.41 5.87
N GLN A 338 0.72 2.22 7.17
CA GLN A 338 1.10 3.20 8.19
C GLN A 338 2.61 3.17 8.43
N ARG A 339 3.19 1.97 8.50
CA ARG A 339 4.63 1.79 8.72
C ARG A 339 5.45 1.93 7.43
N PHE A 340 4.92 1.44 6.31
CA PHE A 340 5.59 1.43 5.01
C PHE A 340 4.74 2.13 3.94
N PRO A 341 4.51 3.45 4.08
CA PRO A 341 3.76 4.21 3.08
C PRO A 341 4.51 4.14 1.75
N GLU A 342 3.77 3.83 0.68
CA GLU A 342 4.29 3.83 -0.68
C GLU A 342 5.50 2.90 -0.95
N TRP A 343 5.63 1.75 -0.26
CA TRP A 343 6.72 0.80 -0.52
C TRP A 343 6.84 0.44 -2.02
N PRO A 344 8.04 0.48 -2.63
CA PRO A 344 8.19 0.29 -4.08
C PRO A 344 7.89 -1.15 -4.52
N ILE A 345 7.02 -1.29 -5.52
CA ILE A 345 6.70 -2.57 -6.16
C ILE A 345 7.29 -2.57 -7.57
N ARG A 346 8.27 -3.46 -7.82
CA ARG A 346 9.05 -3.44 -9.08
C ARG A 346 8.29 -4.02 -10.27
N ASN A 347 7.47 -5.04 -10.06
CA ASN A 347 6.71 -5.70 -11.11
C ASN A 347 5.28 -5.99 -10.64
N PRO A 348 4.39 -4.98 -10.67
CA PRO A 348 3.02 -5.07 -10.21
C PRO A 348 2.21 -6.18 -10.89
N VAL A 349 2.41 -6.38 -12.20
CA VAL A 349 1.70 -7.41 -12.97
C VAL A 349 2.10 -8.81 -12.53
N LYS A 350 3.40 -9.07 -12.30
CA LYS A 350 3.87 -10.37 -11.80
C LYS A 350 3.37 -10.61 -10.37
N LEU A 351 3.45 -9.61 -9.50
CA LEU A 351 2.96 -9.73 -8.14
C LEU A 351 1.45 -10.04 -8.11
N LEU A 352 0.65 -9.38 -8.97
CA LEU A 352 -0.78 -9.67 -9.08
C LEU A 352 -1.05 -11.15 -9.45
N LYS A 353 -0.31 -11.70 -10.42
CA LYS A 353 -0.45 -13.10 -10.82
C LYS A 353 -0.12 -14.07 -9.67
N ASP A 354 0.98 -13.80 -8.98
CA ASP A 354 1.44 -14.67 -7.88
C ASP A 354 0.48 -14.58 -6.68
N VAL A 355 -0.08 -13.41 -6.39
CA VAL A 355 -1.09 -13.22 -5.34
C VAL A 355 -2.42 -13.89 -5.68
N LEU A 356 -2.85 -13.85 -6.96
CA LEU A 356 -4.05 -14.57 -7.41
C LEU A 356 -3.88 -16.09 -7.29
N GLU A 357 -2.71 -16.61 -7.62
CA GLU A 357 -2.40 -18.04 -7.46
C GLU A 357 -2.33 -18.43 -5.97
N ALA A 358 -1.69 -17.60 -5.14
CA ALA A 358 -1.67 -17.80 -3.69
C ALA A 358 -3.09 -17.81 -3.10
N TRP A 359 -3.99 -16.94 -3.59
CA TRP A 359 -5.40 -16.95 -3.17
C TRP A 359 -6.08 -18.26 -3.54
N LYS A 360 -5.84 -18.76 -4.75
CA LYS A 360 -6.44 -20.01 -5.20
C LYS A 360 -5.99 -21.17 -4.32
N GLN A 361 -4.68 -21.25 -4.05
CA GLN A 361 -4.11 -22.29 -3.19
C GLN A 361 -4.63 -22.22 -1.76
N GLU A 362 -4.79 -21.01 -1.20
CA GLU A 362 -5.31 -20.83 0.17
C GLU A 362 -6.77 -21.29 0.29
N VAL A 363 -7.61 -20.98 -0.70
CA VAL A 363 -9.03 -21.38 -0.70
C VAL A 363 -9.23 -22.86 -1.04
N GLU A 364 -8.34 -23.44 -1.84
CA GLU A 364 -8.37 -24.87 -2.22
C GLU A 364 -7.61 -25.77 -1.22
N LYS A 365 -7.08 -25.19 -0.12
CA LYS A 365 -6.28 -25.89 0.87
C LYS A 365 -7.05 -27.06 1.49
N LYS A 366 -6.50 -28.27 1.33
CA LYS A 366 -7.05 -29.51 1.87
C LYS A 366 -6.40 -29.86 3.22
N PRO A 367 -7.10 -30.59 4.10
CA PRO A 367 -6.46 -31.13 5.30
C PRO A 367 -5.27 -32.04 4.92
N PRO A 368 -4.21 -32.09 5.74
CA PRO A 368 -3.05 -32.94 5.49
C PRO A 368 -3.44 -34.41 5.31
N ALA A 369 -2.76 -35.12 4.41
CA ALA A 369 -3.02 -36.54 4.16
C ALA A 369 -2.49 -37.47 5.26
N LEU A 370 -1.50 -37.03 6.04
CA LEU A 370 -0.90 -37.75 7.16
C LEU A 370 -1.26 -37.00 8.45
N SER A 371 -1.85 -37.70 9.42
CA SER A 371 -2.13 -37.10 10.73
C SER A 371 -0.87 -37.07 11.61
N VAL A 372 -0.87 -36.16 12.60
CA VAL A 372 0.22 -36.08 13.61
C VAL A 372 0.34 -37.40 14.38
N ASP A 373 -0.78 -38.07 14.63
CA ASP A 373 -0.82 -39.35 15.34
C ASP A 373 -0.16 -40.48 14.52
N GLU A 374 -0.54 -40.63 13.25
CA GLU A 374 0.06 -41.62 12.34
C GLU A 374 1.57 -41.39 12.14
N ALA A 375 2.01 -40.12 12.11
CA ALA A 375 3.42 -39.80 11.97
C ALA A 375 4.23 -40.19 13.22
N TYR A 376 3.70 -39.97 14.43
CA TYR A 376 4.34 -40.43 15.66
C TYR A 376 4.39 -41.95 15.75
N GLU A 377 3.30 -42.64 15.40
CA GLU A 377 3.25 -44.11 15.36
C GLU A 377 4.28 -44.70 14.39
N THR A 378 4.43 -44.10 13.21
CA THR A 378 5.42 -44.52 12.21
C THR A 378 6.86 -44.40 12.73
N LEU A 379 7.13 -43.42 13.60
CA LEU A 379 8.43 -43.25 14.28
C LEU A 379 8.55 -44.05 15.59
N GLY A 380 7.55 -44.82 15.98
CA GLY A 380 7.51 -45.58 17.23
C GLY A 380 7.46 -44.70 18.48
N LEU A 381 6.85 -43.52 18.37
CA LEU A 381 6.68 -42.54 19.44
C LEU A 381 5.19 -42.40 19.80
N LYS A 382 4.89 -41.97 21.03
CA LYS A 382 3.52 -41.65 21.46
C LYS A 382 3.34 -40.15 21.55
N ARG A 383 2.19 -39.64 21.09
CA ARG A 383 1.86 -38.21 21.15
C ARG A 383 1.77 -37.67 22.59
N GLU A 384 1.30 -38.50 23.52
CA GLU A 384 1.14 -38.16 24.95
C GLU A 384 2.47 -37.72 25.59
N ASP A 385 3.60 -38.22 25.07
CA ASP A 385 4.93 -37.94 25.61
C ASP A 385 5.51 -36.58 25.15
N GLN A 386 4.83 -35.87 24.23
CA GLN A 386 5.33 -34.64 23.58
C GLN A 386 6.84 -34.68 23.27
N PRO A 387 7.30 -35.69 22.51
CA PRO A 387 8.72 -35.95 22.35
C PRO A 387 9.45 -34.74 21.75
N GLU A 388 10.51 -34.28 22.43
CA GLU A 388 11.37 -33.21 21.94
C GLU A 388 12.00 -33.59 20.59
N GLU A 389 12.36 -32.59 19.76
CA GLU A 389 12.97 -32.81 18.43
C GLU A 389 14.17 -33.77 18.46
N ASN A 390 14.97 -33.75 19.54
CA ASN A 390 16.11 -34.64 19.71
C ASN A 390 15.70 -36.12 19.84
N VAL A 391 14.54 -36.40 20.44
CA VAL A 391 13.97 -37.75 20.59
C VAL A 391 13.41 -38.24 19.26
N ILE A 392 12.67 -37.37 18.56
CA ILE A 392 12.16 -37.62 17.20
C ILE A 392 13.31 -37.93 16.24
N ARG A 393 14.40 -37.15 16.30
CA ARG A 393 15.60 -37.37 15.48
C ARG A 393 16.29 -38.69 15.82
N LYS A 394 16.44 -39.04 17.10
CA LYS A 394 17.05 -40.32 17.51
C LYS A 394 16.24 -41.53 17.04
N SER A 395 14.90 -41.48 17.15
CA SER A 395 14.06 -42.58 16.68
C SER A 395 14.14 -42.72 15.15
N TYR A 396 14.12 -41.59 14.43
CA TYR A 396 14.35 -41.54 12.99
C TYR A 396 15.68 -42.20 12.60
N PHE A 397 16.82 -41.78 13.18
CA PHE A 397 18.13 -42.37 12.85
C PHE A 397 18.17 -43.89 13.08
N LYS A 398 17.59 -44.35 14.19
CA LYS A 398 17.53 -45.77 14.52
C LYS A 398 16.73 -46.57 13.49
N LEU A 399 15.59 -46.04 13.05
CA LEU A 399 14.71 -46.69 12.07
C LEU A 399 15.29 -46.59 10.65
N ALA A 400 15.77 -45.41 10.24
CA ALA A 400 16.41 -45.16 8.96
C ALA A 400 17.65 -46.05 8.76
N GLN A 401 18.48 -46.24 9.79
CA GLN A 401 19.65 -47.13 9.72
C GLN A 401 19.27 -48.61 9.63
N LYS A 402 18.17 -49.01 10.27
CA LYS A 402 17.67 -50.39 10.29
C LYS A 402 17.06 -50.81 8.95
N TYR A 403 16.35 -49.90 8.29
CA TYR A 403 15.61 -50.16 7.05
C TYR A 403 16.26 -49.57 5.79
N HIS A 404 17.51 -49.09 5.89
CA HIS A 404 18.23 -48.52 4.76
C HIS A 404 18.29 -49.49 3.55
N PRO A 405 17.98 -49.06 2.32
CA PRO A 405 17.91 -49.93 1.14
C PRO A 405 19.19 -50.76 0.88
N ASP A 406 20.36 -50.16 1.10
CA ASP A 406 21.66 -50.85 0.94
C ASP A 406 21.91 -51.98 1.96
N LYS A 407 21.25 -51.94 3.13
CA LYS A 407 21.40 -52.95 4.20
C LYS A 407 20.22 -53.92 4.28
N ASN A 408 19.05 -53.48 3.84
CA ASN A 408 17.81 -54.24 3.82
C ASN A 408 17.08 -54.00 2.49
N PRO A 409 17.23 -54.90 1.50
CA PRO A 409 16.61 -54.76 0.17
C PRO A 409 15.09 -54.62 0.22
N ASP A 410 14.43 -55.27 1.19
CA ASP A 410 12.97 -55.23 1.39
C ASP A 410 12.50 -54.08 2.31
N GLY A 411 13.44 -53.28 2.84
CA GLY A 411 13.15 -52.22 3.82
C GLY A 411 12.75 -50.87 3.23
N ARG A 412 12.75 -50.75 1.89
CA ARG A 412 12.61 -49.47 1.19
C ARG A 412 11.31 -48.74 1.51
N GLU A 413 10.18 -49.43 1.50
CA GLU A 413 8.86 -48.83 1.76
C GLU A 413 8.75 -48.29 3.20
N ILE A 414 9.28 -49.04 4.18
CA ILE A 414 9.33 -48.61 5.58
C ILE A 414 10.27 -47.42 5.75
N PHE A 415 11.41 -47.42 5.06
CA PHE A 415 12.35 -46.30 5.06
C PHE A 415 11.74 -45.02 4.49
N GLU A 416 11.02 -45.12 3.37
CA GLU A 416 10.30 -43.99 2.76
C GLU A 416 9.20 -43.45 3.68
N ASN A 417 8.44 -44.33 4.35
CA ASN A 417 7.41 -43.92 5.31
C ASN A 417 8.00 -43.26 6.57
N VAL A 418 9.13 -43.76 7.07
CA VAL A 418 9.87 -43.17 8.21
C VAL A 418 10.43 -41.79 7.84
N ASN A 419 10.94 -41.62 6.62
CA ASN A 419 11.34 -40.31 6.10
C ASN A 419 10.16 -39.34 6.05
N LYS A 420 9.05 -39.75 5.44
CA LYS A 420 7.83 -38.92 5.32
C LYS A 420 7.27 -38.52 6.67
N ALA A 421 7.22 -39.44 7.64
CA ALA A 421 6.73 -39.16 8.98
C ALA A 421 7.63 -38.17 9.73
N TYR A 422 8.96 -38.32 9.62
CA TYR A 422 9.92 -37.40 10.20
C TYR A 422 9.83 -36.00 9.57
N GLU A 423 9.77 -35.92 8.24
CA GLU A 423 9.61 -34.66 7.52
C GLU A 423 8.29 -33.98 7.89
N PHE A 424 7.18 -34.71 7.98
CA PHE A 424 5.88 -34.17 8.38
C PHE A 424 5.91 -33.55 9.78
N LEU A 425 6.45 -34.28 10.77
CA LEU A 425 6.57 -33.79 12.16
C LEU A 425 7.52 -32.59 12.29
N CYS A 426 8.55 -32.51 11.44
CA CYS A 426 9.45 -31.37 11.37
C CYS A 426 8.89 -30.19 10.54
N SER A 427 7.90 -30.42 9.69
CA SER A 427 7.30 -29.40 8.80
C SER A 427 6.25 -28.53 9.50
N LYS A 428 5.95 -27.36 8.89
CA LYS A 428 4.82 -26.50 9.30
C LYS A 428 3.45 -27.20 9.17
N SER A 429 3.33 -28.23 8.33
CA SER A 429 2.07 -28.93 8.05
C SER A 429 1.48 -29.64 9.26
N SER A 430 2.32 -29.99 10.26
CA SER A 430 1.87 -30.58 11.53
C SER A 430 1.15 -29.60 12.47
N ARG A 431 1.25 -28.29 12.22
CA ARG A 431 0.73 -27.22 13.12
C ARG A 431 -0.29 -26.28 12.45
N GLN A 432 -0.53 -26.41 11.15
CA GLN A 432 -1.44 -25.51 10.43
C GLN A 432 -2.91 -25.86 10.66
N CYS A 433 -3.75 -24.82 10.71
CA CYS A 433 -5.20 -24.91 10.86
C CYS A 433 -5.83 -25.73 9.72
N GLU A 434 -6.87 -26.50 10.03
CA GLU A 434 -7.65 -27.28 9.08
C GLU A 434 -8.50 -26.34 8.20
N GLY A 435 -7.96 -25.95 7.04
CA GLY A 435 -8.67 -25.19 6.01
C GLY A 435 -8.08 -23.81 5.70
N PRO A 436 -8.80 -22.99 4.91
CA PRO A 436 -8.37 -21.64 4.52
C PRO A 436 -8.28 -20.70 5.72
N ASP A 437 -7.20 -19.93 5.85
CA ASP A 437 -7.07 -18.90 6.89
C ASP A 437 -7.66 -17.55 6.41
N PRO A 438 -8.73 -17.03 7.06
CA PRO A 438 -9.32 -15.75 6.69
C PRO A 438 -8.33 -14.57 6.73
N HIS A 439 -7.33 -14.58 7.61
CA HIS A 439 -6.35 -13.49 7.71
C HIS A 439 -5.40 -13.49 6.50
N ASN A 440 -4.99 -14.67 6.03
CA ASN A 440 -4.20 -14.80 4.81
C ASN A 440 -4.97 -14.24 3.61
N VAL A 441 -6.25 -14.60 3.48
CA VAL A 441 -7.10 -14.09 2.39
C VAL A 441 -7.26 -12.56 2.48
N VAL A 442 -7.40 -11.99 3.68
CA VAL A 442 -7.41 -10.52 3.86
C VAL A 442 -6.10 -9.89 3.37
N LEU A 443 -4.93 -10.45 3.70
CA LEU A 443 -3.64 -9.92 3.24
C LEU A 443 -3.50 -9.97 1.71
N ILE A 444 -3.96 -11.07 1.11
CA ILE A 444 -3.99 -11.26 -0.34
C ILE A 444 -4.88 -10.19 -0.99
N LEU A 445 -6.11 -9.99 -0.51
CA LEU A 445 -7.04 -8.98 -1.04
C LEU A 445 -6.50 -7.56 -0.87
N LYS A 446 -5.95 -7.24 0.31
CA LYS A 446 -5.31 -5.93 0.57
C LYS A 446 -4.12 -5.67 -0.36
N THR A 447 -3.31 -6.69 -0.65
CA THR A 447 -2.21 -6.57 -1.61
C THR A 447 -2.74 -6.22 -3.01
N GLN A 448 -3.83 -6.86 -3.43
CA GLN A 448 -4.49 -6.55 -4.71
C GLN A 448 -5.05 -5.12 -4.71
N THR A 449 -5.65 -4.67 -3.60
CA THR A 449 -6.08 -3.28 -3.43
C THR A 449 -4.92 -2.28 -3.60
N ILE A 450 -3.76 -2.55 -2.99
CA ILE A 450 -2.55 -1.71 -3.12
C ILE A 450 -2.10 -1.66 -4.59
N LEU A 451 -2.10 -2.81 -5.27
CA LEU A 451 -1.73 -2.89 -6.68
C LEU A 451 -2.66 -2.05 -7.57
N PHE A 452 -3.97 -2.22 -7.45
CA PHE A 452 -4.95 -1.50 -8.27
C PHE A 452 -5.09 -0.01 -7.92
N SER A 453 -4.77 0.38 -6.69
CA SER A 453 -4.77 1.79 -6.28
C SER A 453 -3.53 2.56 -6.77
N ARG A 454 -2.34 1.94 -6.70
CA ARG A 454 -1.06 2.63 -6.98
C ARG A 454 -0.55 2.42 -8.41
N HIS A 455 -0.83 1.26 -9.01
CA HIS A 455 -0.32 0.86 -10.33
C HIS A 455 -1.44 0.75 -11.37
N LYS A 456 -2.45 1.63 -11.28
CA LYS A 456 -3.62 1.63 -12.17
C LYS A 456 -3.23 1.69 -13.65
N GLU A 457 -2.24 2.49 -14.03
CA GLU A 457 -1.81 2.64 -15.42
C GLU A 457 -1.26 1.33 -16.02
N GLU A 458 -0.49 0.58 -15.22
CA GLU A 458 0.09 -0.70 -15.64
C GLU A 458 -0.95 -1.83 -15.70
N LEU A 459 -1.96 -1.77 -14.82
CA LEU A 459 -2.99 -2.80 -14.68
C LEU A 459 -4.23 -2.55 -15.54
N HIS A 460 -4.49 -1.29 -15.92
CA HIS A 460 -5.62 -0.84 -16.74
C HIS A 460 -5.90 -1.71 -17.98
N PRO A 461 -4.89 -2.18 -18.74
CA PRO A 461 -5.12 -2.97 -19.95
C PRO A 461 -5.67 -4.37 -19.71
N TYR A 462 -5.56 -4.90 -18.49
CA TYR A 462 -5.88 -6.29 -18.18
C TYR A 462 -7.23 -6.44 -17.50
N LYS A 463 -7.93 -7.53 -17.83
CA LYS A 463 -9.12 -7.97 -17.10
C LYS A 463 -8.71 -8.62 -15.78
N TYR A 464 -9.39 -8.27 -14.71
CA TYR A 464 -9.18 -8.89 -13.40
C TYR A 464 -9.79 -10.29 -13.37
N SER A 465 -8.95 -11.32 -13.37
CA SER A 465 -9.37 -12.73 -13.38
C SER A 465 -9.85 -13.25 -12.02
N GLY A 466 -9.70 -12.46 -10.94
CA GLY A 466 -10.07 -12.85 -9.58
C GLY A 466 -11.57 -12.74 -9.27
N TYR A 467 -12.41 -12.22 -10.18
CA TYR A 467 -13.83 -11.97 -9.90
C TYR A 467 -14.64 -13.22 -9.48
N PRO A 468 -14.51 -14.40 -10.11
CA PRO A 468 -15.25 -15.59 -9.68
C PRO A 468 -14.99 -15.94 -8.21
N MET A 469 -13.72 -15.83 -7.77
CA MET A 469 -13.33 -16.06 -6.38
C MET A 469 -13.82 -14.93 -5.47
N LEU A 470 -13.72 -13.68 -5.92
CA LEU A 470 -14.16 -12.51 -5.16
C LEU A 470 -15.66 -12.55 -4.87
N VAL A 471 -16.48 -12.81 -5.90
CA VAL A 471 -17.94 -12.91 -5.77
C VAL A 471 -18.31 -14.08 -4.86
N LYS A 472 -17.64 -15.22 -5.00
CA LYS A 472 -17.85 -16.36 -4.10
C LYS A 472 -17.52 -16.01 -2.64
N THR A 473 -16.40 -15.35 -2.38
CA THR A 473 -16.02 -14.90 -1.03
C THR A 473 -17.04 -13.92 -0.46
N ILE A 474 -17.48 -12.93 -1.24
CA ILE A 474 -18.52 -11.97 -0.81
C ILE A 474 -19.80 -12.71 -0.42
N LYS A 475 -20.27 -13.65 -1.25
CA LYS A 475 -21.48 -14.43 -0.97
C LYS A 475 -21.34 -15.32 0.27
N LEU A 476 -20.20 -15.98 0.45
CA LEU A 476 -19.94 -16.83 1.62
C LEU A 476 -19.94 -16.00 2.91
N GLU A 477 -19.21 -14.89 2.94
CA GLU A 477 -19.16 -14.01 4.10
C GLU A 477 -20.51 -13.35 4.38
N THR A 478 -21.21 -12.91 3.34
CA THR A 478 -22.55 -12.29 3.49
C THR A 478 -23.58 -13.27 4.04
N ASN A 479 -23.48 -14.56 3.71
CA ASN A 479 -24.41 -15.57 4.22
C ASN A 479 -24.03 -16.09 5.61
N ASP A 480 -22.85 -15.74 6.14
CA ASP A 480 -22.40 -16.22 7.43
C ASP A 480 -23.14 -15.53 8.59
N SER A 481 -23.83 -16.33 9.42
CA SER A 481 -24.51 -15.89 10.64
C SER A 481 -23.59 -15.16 11.63
N GLN A 482 -22.30 -15.48 11.66
CA GLN A 482 -21.29 -14.92 12.57
C GLN A 482 -20.47 -13.77 11.95
N LEU A 483 -20.87 -13.25 10.78
CA LEU A 483 -20.15 -12.19 10.04
C LEU A 483 -19.61 -11.06 10.93
N PHE A 484 -20.45 -10.51 11.82
CA PHE A 484 -20.09 -9.36 12.65
C PHE A 484 -19.30 -9.70 13.92
N SER A 485 -19.08 -10.98 14.21
CA SER A 485 -18.27 -11.46 15.35
C SER A 485 -16.90 -12.01 14.94
N LYS A 486 -16.60 -12.09 13.65
CA LYS A 486 -15.30 -12.58 13.14
C LYS A 486 -14.18 -11.61 13.46
N SER A 487 -12.99 -12.15 13.74
CA SER A 487 -11.77 -11.35 13.94
C SER A 487 -11.21 -10.76 12.65
N ALA A 488 -11.37 -11.48 11.53
CA ALA A 488 -10.85 -11.07 10.22
C ALA A 488 -11.93 -10.31 9.43
N PRO A 489 -11.66 -9.05 8.99
CA PRO A 489 -12.63 -8.23 8.24
C PRO A 489 -12.65 -8.60 6.74
N LEU A 490 -12.90 -9.87 6.44
CA LEU A 490 -12.78 -10.42 5.08
C LEU A 490 -13.74 -9.77 4.08
N LEU A 491 -15.00 -9.54 4.47
CA LEU A 491 -15.99 -8.89 3.62
C LEU A 491 -15.60 -7.45 3.26
N ALA A 492 -15.03 -6.70 4.19
CA ALA A 492 -14.56 -5.34 3.93
C ALA A 492 -13.40 -5.33 2.94
N ALA A 493 -12.40 -6.21 3.13
CA ALA A 493 -11.28 -6.35 2.21
C ALA A 493 -11.77 -6.74 0.79
N ALA A 494 -12.75 -7.64 0.69
CA ALA A 494 -13.31 -8.05 -0.60
C ALA A 494 -14.07 -6.91 -1.31
N ALA A 495 -14.90 -6.17 -0.57
CA ALA A 495 -15.60 -5.00 -1.11
C ALA A 495 -14.63 -3.90 -1.54
N GLU A 496 -13.56 -3.69 -0.78
CA GLU A 496 -12.49 -2.75 -1.11
C GLU A 496 -11.77 -3.14 -2.41
N THR A 497 -11.38 -4.42 -2.54
CA THR A 497 -10.77 -4.94 -3.76
C THR A 497 -11.69 -4.75 -4.97
N ALA A 498 -12.99 -5.05 -4.83
CA ALA A 498 -13.98 -4.85 -5.91
C ALA A 498 -14.04 -3.37 -6.36
N TYR A 499 -14.04 -2.44 -5.41
CA TYR A 499 -14.00 -1.01 -5.73
C TYR A 499 -12.75 -0.63 -6.53
N TYR A 500 -11.56 -1.00 -6.07
CA TYR A 500 -10.31 -0.60 -6.74
C TYR A 500 -10.13 -1.27 -8.11
N THR A 501 -10.58 -2.52 -8.28
CA THR A 501 -10.53 -3.19 -9.59
C THR A 501 -11.45 -2.52 -10.59
N VAL A 502 -12.69 -2.18 -10.20
CA VAL A 502 -13.66 -1.46 -11.05
C VAL A 502 -13.18 -0.05 -11.37
N ASN A 503 -12.60 0.64 -10.39
CA ASN A 503 -12.02 1.97 -10.58
C ASN A 503 -10.77 1.97 -11.47
N CYS A 504 -10.12 0.83 -11.67
CA CYS A 504 -8.96 0.71 -12.55
C CYS A 504 -9.33 0.75 -14.03
N SER A 505 -10.37 0.04 -14.47
CA SER A 505 -10.71 -0.02 -15.89
C SER A 505 -12.19 -0.33 -16.18
N ALA A 506 -12.67 0.14 -17.33
CA ALA A 506 -14.00 -0.18 -17.83
C ALA A 506 -14.19 -1.70 -18.08
N LEU A 507 -13.11 -2.39 -18.48
CA LEU A 507 -13.10 -3.84 -18.65
C LEU A 507 -13.44 -4.54 -17.34
N ASN A 508 -12.86 -4.08 -16.24
CA ASN A 508 -13.10 -4.66 -14.92
C ASN A 508 -14.52 -4.42 -14.42
N ALA A 509 -15.13 -3.27 -14.73
CA ALA A 509 -16.53 -3.00 -14.40
C ALA A 509 -17.48 -3.98 -15.13
N GLU A 510 -17.22 -4.20 -16.42
CA GLU A 510 -18.02 -5.11 -17.25
C GLU A 510 -17.85 -6.58 -16.82
N GLU A 511 -16.64 -7.02 -16.47
CA GLU A 511 -16.43 -8.38 -15.97
C GLU A 511 -17.05 -8.61 -14.58
N LEU A 512 -16.98 -7.65 -13.65
CA LEU A 512 -17.68 -7.75 -12.36
C LEU A 512 -19.19 -7.93 -12.55
N ARG A 513 -19.77 -7.17 -13.50
CA ARG A 513 -21.19 -7.28 -13.85
C ARG A 513 -21.53 -8.66 -14.38
N ARG A 514 -20.72 -9.21 -15.29
CA ARG A 514 -20.96 -10.54 -15.90
C ARG A 514 -20.92 -11.68 -14.89
N GLU A 515 -20.04 -11.58 -13.90
CA GLU A 515 -19.90 -12.56 -12.82
C GLU A 515 -21.00 -12.43 -11.73
N GLY A 516 -21.99 -11.55 -11.92
CA GLY A 516 -23.06 -11.31 -10.93
C GLY A 516 -22.54 -10.64 -9.65
N GLY A 517 -21.47 -9.86 -9.78
CA GLY A 517 -20.81 -9.23 -8.65
C GLY A 517 -21.54 -8.01 -8.10
N LEU A 518 -22.31 -7.29 -8.93
CA LEU A 518 -23.09 -6.14 -8.46
C LEU A 518 -24.20 -6.57 -7.50
N GLU A 519 -24.84 -7.71 -7.77
CA GLU A 519 -25.87 -8.33 -6.96
C GLU A 519 -25.29 -8.84 -5.65
N ALA A 520 -24.14 -9.52 -5.71
CA ALA A 520 -23.43 -9.98 -4.51
C ALA A 520 -23.06 -8.81 -3.59
N LEU A 521 -22.61 -7.69 -4.17
CA LEU A 521 -22.35 -6.46 -3.43
C LEU A 521 -23.64 -5.86 -2.86
N GLN A 522 -24.76 -5.86 -3.61
CA GLN A 522 -26.03 -5.35 -3.10
C GLN A 522 -26.56 -6.17 -1.92
N GLU A 523 -26.49 -7.50 -1.97
CA GLU A 523 -26.86 -8.37 -0.85
C GLU A 523 -26.01 -8.08 0.40
N ALA A 524 -24.69 -7.97 0.22
CA ALA A 524 -23.75 -7.60 1.28
C ALA A 524 -24.05 -6.22 1.86
N PHE A 525 -24.39 -5.26 1.00
CA PHE A 525 -24.75 -3.90 1.35
C PHE A 525 -26.01 -3.87 2.21
N SER A 526 -27.09 -4.51 1.77
CA SER A 526 -28.35 -4.58 2.51
C SER A 526 -28.17 -5.22 3.90
N ARG A 527 -27.37 -6.29 4.00
CA ARG A 527 -27.04 -6.92 5.29
C ARG A 527 -26.29 -5.98 6.23
N CYS A 528 -25.32 -5.22 5.71
CA CYS A 528 -24.55 -4.27 6.50
C CYS A 528 -25.38 -3.04 6.91
N VAL A 529 -26.21 -2.51 6.01
CA VAL A 529 -27.14 -1.41 6.30
C VAL A 529 -28.17 -1.80 7.35
N GLY A 530 -28.62 -3.07 7.33
CA GLY A 530 -29.58 -3.62 8.29
C GLY A 530 -29.11 -3.56 9.75
N VAL A 531 -27.80 -3.57 10.01
CA VAL A 531 -27.23 -3.51 11.37
C VAL A 531 -26.73 -2.13 11.78
N LEU A 532 -26.81 -1.12 10.89
CA LEU A 532 -26.43 0.25 11.23
C LEU A 532 -27.36 0.85 12.30
N SER A 533 -26.76 1.61 13.21
CA SER A 533 -27.44 2.25 14.33
C SER A 533 -26.81 3.59 14.69
N HIS A 534 -27.44 4.35 15.58
CA HIS A 534 -26.87 5.60 16.10
C HIS A 534 -25.59 5.39 16.94
N SER A 535 -25.29 4.17 17.36
CA SER A 535 -24.03 3.82 18.04
C SER A 535 -22.92 3.34 17.10
N SER A 536 -23.22 3.14 15.81
CA SER A 536 -22.24 2.69 14.83
C SER A 536 -21.11 3.72 14.67
N LYS A 537 -19.89 3.23 14.48
CA LYS A 537 -18.65 4.01 14.33
C LYS A 537 -18.03 3.80 12.95
N THR A 538 -17.10 4.67 12.59
CA THR A 538 -16.44 4.60 11.28
C THR A 538 -15.68 3.29 11.11
N GLU A 539 -15.08 2.76 12.17
CA GLU A 539 -14.23 1.57 12.16
C GLU A 539 -15.03 0.26 12.11
N ASP A 540 -16.34 0.31 12.32
CA ASP A 540 -17.19 -0.87 12.32
C ASP A 540 -17.19 -1.56 10.95
N LEU A 541 -17.17 -2.90 10.94
CA LEU A 541 -17.17 -3.71 9.71
C LEU A 541 -18.30 -3.29 8.75
N SER A 542 -19.52 -3.14 9.26
CA SER A 542 -20.69 -2.77 8.45
C SER A 542 -20.52 -1.41 7.78
N VAL A 543 -19.95 -0.44 8.48
CA VAL A 543 -19.69 0.91 7.96
C VAL A 543 -18.60 0.89 6.89
N GLN A 544 -17.50 0.16 7.12
CA GLN A 544 -16.43 0.00 6.14
C GLN A 544 -16.93 -0.67 4.85
N VAL A 545 -17.70 -1.76 4.97
CA VAL A 545 -18.31 -2.44 3.82
C VAL A 545 -19.22 -1.49 3.05
N CYS A 546 -20.10 -0.74 3.74
CA CYS A 546 -20.95 0.26 3.09
C CYS A 546 -20.15 1.33 2.34
N ILE A 547 -19.05 1.83 2.91
CA ILE A 547 -18.16 2.80 2.24
C ILE A 547 -17.64 2.23 0.92
N HIS A 548 -17.02 1.04 0.95
CA HIS A 548 -16.40 0.47 -0.24
C HIS A 548 -17.43 0.13 -1.32
N ILE A 549 -18.59 -0.41 -0.92
CA ILE A 549 -19.64 -0.77 -1.88
C ILE A 549 -20.27 0.48 -2.51
N SER A 550 -20.57 1.53 -1.73
CA SER A 550 -21.07 2.79 -2.30
C SER A 550 -20.08 3.43 -3.27
N ARG A 551 -18.77 3.36 -3.01
CA ARG A 551 -17.76 3.80 -3.99
C ARG A 551 -17.74 2.93 -5.24
N CYS A 552 -17.85 1.62 -5.08
CA CYS A 552 -17.93 0.68 -6.20
C CYS A 552 -19.14 1.00 -7.10
N PHE A 553 -20.31 1.25 -6.51
CA PHE A 553 -21.51 1.64 -7.25
C PHE A 553 -21.34 3.01 -7.93
N ALA A 554 -20.74 3.99 -7.27
CA ALA A 554 -20.48 5.31 -7.85
C ALA A 554 -19.62 5.22 -9.13
N VAL A 555 -18.55 4.41 -9.10
CA VAL A 555 -17.70 4.19 -10.28
C VAL A 555 -18.43 3.35 -11.33
N ALA A 556 -19.08 2.26 -10.92
CA ALA A 556 -19.79 1.38 -11.84
C ALA A 556 -20.92 2.12 -12.60
N ALA A 557 -21.56 3.13 -11.99
CA ALA A 557 -22.57 3.97 -12.62
C ALA A 557 -22.06 4.71 -13.87
N GLN A 558 -20.75 4.90 -14.05
CA GLN A 558 -20.19 5.50 -15.27
C GLN A 558 -20.37 4.60 -16.50
N PHE A 559 -20.55 3.29 -16.31
CA PHE A 559 -20.67 2.31 -17.39
C PHE A 559 -22.12 1.92 -17.66
N ARG A 560 -22.52 1.97 -18.94
CA ARG A 560 -23.91 1.74 -19.36
C ARG A 560 -24.46 0.38 -18.90
N GLY A 561 -23.72 -0.71 -19.13
CA GLY A 561 -24.19 -2.06 -18.75
C GLY A 561 -24.39 -2.21 -17.24
N CYS A 562 -23.56 -1.55 -16.43
CA CYS A 562 -23.72 -1.54 -14.97
C CYS A 562 -24.98 -0.76 -14.55
N ARG A 563 -25.25 0.40 -15.18
CA ARG A 563 -26.48 1.17 -14.91
C ARG A 563 -27.74 0.39 -15.21
N GLU A 564 -27.80 -0.29 -16.36
CA GLU A 564 -28.93 -1.14 -16.74
C GLU A 564 -29.21 -2.18 -15.66
N ARG A 565 -28.16 -2.80 -15.10
CA ARG A 565 -28.32 -3.75 -14.00
C ARG A 565 -28.72 -3.11 -12.67
N MET A 566 -28.20 -1.91 -12.36
CA MET A 566 -28.55 -1.17 -11.15
C MET A 566 -30.02 -0.72 -11.11
N ILE A 567 -30.62 -0.42 -12.26
CA ILE A 567 -32.05 -0.08 -12.37
C ILE A 567 -32.92 -1.23 -11.86
N GLU A 568 -32.49 -2.47 -12.08
CA GLU A 568 -33.19 -3.69 -11.64
C GLU A 568 -33.00 -4.01 -10.15
N MET A 569 -32.26 -3.19 -9.40
CA MET A 569 -31.95 -3.38 -7.97
C MET A 569 -32.44 -2.19 -7.11
N PRO A 570 -33.76 -1.96 -6.97
CA PRO A 570 -34.31 -0.80 -6.27
C PRO A 570 -33.95 -0.76 -4.77
N ASP A 571 -33.69 -1.91 -4.14
CA ASP A 571 -33.28 -1.99 -2.74
C ASP A 571 -31.91 -1.32 -2.50
N MET A 572 -31.01 -1.33 -3.50
CA MET A 572 -29.74 -0.60 -3.45
C MET A 572 -29.97 0.88 -3.15
N ILE A 573 -30.92 1.51 -3.83
CA ILE A 573 -31.23 2.93 -3.68
C ILE A 573 -31.90 3.22 -2.34
N ARG A 574 -32.78 2.32 -1.90
CA ARG A 574 -33.42 2.42 -0.57
C ARG A 574 -32.37 2.36 0.54
N ASP A 575 -31.39 1.48 0.42
CA ASP A 575 -30.31 1.32 1.40
C ASP A 575 -29.36 2.52 1.40
N LEU A 576 -29.05 3.12 0.24
CA LEU A 576 -28.32 4.39 0.17
C LEU A 576 -29.06 5.49 0.96
N CYS A 577 -30.37 5.64 0.76
CA CYS A 577 -31.17 6.63 1.51
C CYS A 577 -31.21 6.32 3.01
N ARG A 578 -31.29 5.05 3.39
CA ARG A 578 -31.24 4.62 4.80
C ARG A 578 -29.91 4.96 5.46
N ILE A 579 -28.79 4.87 4.75
CA ILE A 579 -27.50 5.32 5.27
C ILE A 579 -27.51 6.84 5.55
N LEU A 580 -28.06 7.64 4.63
CA LEU A 580 -28.15 9.11 4.79
C LEU A 580 -29.03 9.54 5.98
N TYR A 581 -29.80 8.63 6.59
CA TYR A 581 -30.50 8.88 7.84
C TYR A 581 -29.54 8.98 9.05
N PHE A 582 -28.41 8.25 9.02
CA PHE A 582 -27.40 8.23 10.08
C PHE A 582 -26.38 9.36 9.90
N SER A 583 -26.84 10.60 10.08
CA SER A 583 -26.04 11.81 9.82
C SER A 583 -24.76 11.95 10.65
N HIS A 584 -24.60 11.18 11.74
CA HIS A 584 -23.37 11.15 12.54
C HIS A 584 -22.22 10.40 11.83
N LEU A 585 -22.54 9.50 10.90
CA LEU A 585 -21.57 8.80 10.04
C LEU A 585 -21.20 9.68 8.85
N THR A 586 -20.68 10.88 9.11
CA THR A 586 -20.45 11.92 8.10
C THR A 586 -19.59 11.42 6.92
N LYS A 587 -18.49 10.70 7.20
CA LYS A 587 -17.62 10.10 6.17
C LYS A 587 -18.36 9.14 5.23
N LEU A 588 -19.23 8.28 5.78
CA LEU A 588 -20.04 7.36 4.99
C LEU A 588 -21.11 8.13 4.21
N CYS A 589 -21.76 9.13 4.82
CA CYS A 589 -22.72 9.99 4.13
C CYS A 589 -22.09 10.71 2.94
N THR A 590 -20.88 11.26 3.07
CA THR A 590 -20.12 11.89 1.98
C THR A 590 -19.99 10.96 0.78
N VAL A 591 -19.57 9.72 1.01
CA VAL A 591 -19.41 8.69 -0.02
C VAL A 591 -20.75 8.31 -0.65
N VAL A 592 -21.82 8.20 0.13
CA VAL A 592 -23.15 7.90 -0.39
C VAL A 592 -23.69 9.06 -1.23
N VAL A 593 -23.49 10.31 -0.82
CA VAL A 593 -23.89 11.48 -1.62
C VAL A 593 -23.14 11.53 -2.94
N GLU A 594 -21.85 11.21 -2.96
CA GLU A 594 -21.08 11.05 -4.20
C GLU A 594 -21.65 9.94 -5.09
N CYS A 595 -22.06 8.81 -4.51
CA CYS A 595 -22.73 7.74 -5.22
C CYS A 595 -24.08 8.18 -5.81
N VAL A 596 -24.90 8.90 -5.04
CA VAL A 596 -26.17 9.49 -5.52
C VAL A 596 -25.92 10.43 -6.71
N SER A 597 -24.93 11.30 -6.58
CA SER A 597 -24.48 12.22 -7.64
C SER A 597 -24.04 11.48 -8.91
N ALA A 598 -23.31 10.37 -8.77
CA ALA A 598 -22.86 9.56 -9.90
C ALA A 598 -24.02 8.81 -10.59
N LEU A 599 -24.98 8.29 -9.81
CA LEU A 599 -26.17 7.60 -10.31
C LEU A 599 -27.12 8.56 -11.06
N ALA A 600 -27.09 9.85 -10.75
CA ALA A 600 -27.90 10.88 -11.41
C ALA A 600 -27.58 11.08 -12.91
N ILE A 601 -26.54 10.44 -13.45
CA ILE A 601 -26.24 10.45 -14.89
C ILE A 601 -27.31 9.76 -15.75
N ASN A 602 -28.24 9.02 -15.15
CA ASN A 602 -29.31 8.31 -15.85
C ASN A 602 -30.68 8.63 -15.28
N ASP A 603 -31.63 8.91 -16.17
CA ASP A 603 -32.99 9.35 -15.85
C ASP A 603 -33.80 8.35 -14.99
N ALA A 604 -33.71 7.05 -15.28
CA ALA A 604 -34.41 6.03 -14.49
C ALA A 604 -33.85 5.96 -13.06
N LEU A 605 -32.52 6.03 -12.91
CA LEU A 605 -31.88 6.07 -11.60
C LEU A 605 -32.18 7.38 -10.84
N GLN A 606 -32.22 8.53 -11.52
CA GLN A 606 -32.69 9.81 -10.93
C GLN A 606 -34.11 9.66 -10.38
N THR A 607 -35.01 9.05 -11.16
CA THR A 607 -36.41 8.84 -10.77
C THR A 607 -36.52 7.90 -9.58
N HIS A 608 -35.77 6.79 -9.55
CA HIS A 608 -35.74 5.89 -8.40
C HIS A 608 -35.18 6.57 -7.13
N LEU A 609 -34.14 7.38 -7.27
CA LEU A 609 -33.56 8.18 -6.17
C LEU A 609 -34.57 9.19 -5.63
N TYR A 610 -35.29 9.88 -6.51
CA TYR A 610 -36.37 10.79 -6.16
C TYR A 610 -37.49 10.07 -5.39
N GLN A 611 -38.00 8.95 -5.92
CA GLN A 611 -39.05 8.14 -5.29
C GLN A 611 -38.63 7.55 -3.93
N ALA A 612 -37.34 7.29 -3.74
CA ALA A 612 -36.77 6.86 -2.46
C ALA A 612 -36.68 7.99 -1.42
N GLY A 613 -36.93 9.25 -1.81
CA GLY A 613 -36.96 10.40 -0.91
C GLY A 613 -35.58 11.03 -0.67
N VAL A 614 -34.62 10.84 -1.58
CA VAL A 614 -33.23 11.31 -1.40
C VAL A 614 -33.13 12.82 -1.14
N LEU A 615 -34.03 13.62 -1.73
CA LEU A 615 -34.06 15.08 -1.59
C LEU A 615 -34.15 15.52 -0.14
N PHE A 616 -34.97 14.84 0.67
CA PHE A 616 -35.16 15.18 2.08
C PHE A 616 -33.86 15.03 2.89
N HIS A 617 -33.01 14.08 2.52
CA HIS A 617 -31.72 13.88 3.17
C HIS A 617 -30.71 14.95 2.75
N LEU A 618 -30.57 15.18 1.45
CA LEU A 618 -29.59 16.12 0.88
C LEU A 618 -29.84 17.55 1.35
N LEU A 619 -31.10 17.99 1.35
CA LEU A 619 -31.48 19.34 1.77
C LEU A 619 -31.16 19.59 3.26
N ILE A 620 -31.35 18.60 4.14
CA ILE A 620 -31.00 18.72 5.55
C ILE A 620 -29.50 18.96 5.74
N PHE A 621 -28.64 18.36 4.91
CA PHE A 621 -27.20 18.54 5.03
C PHE A 621 -26.72 19.94 4.66
N LEU A 622 -27.47 20.68 3.82
CA LEU A 622 -27.13 22.06 3.47
C LEU A 622 -27.13 22.98 4.70
N PHE A 623 -27.99 22.70 5.69
CA PHE A 623 -28.12 23.48 6.93
C PHE A 623 -27.08 23.16 8.00
N ASN A 624 -26.16 22.22 7.71
CA ASN A 624 -25.03 21.93 8.59
C ASN A 624 -23.75 22.67 8.15
N TYR A 625 -23.84 23.50 7.11
CA TYR A 625 -22.70 24.26 6.59
C TYR A 625 -22.40 25.45 7.49
N ASP A 626 -21.17 25.54 7.97
CA ASP A 626 -20.65 26.66 8.74
C ASP A 626 -19.69 27.49 7.87
N TYR A 627 -20.19 28.60 7.35
CA TYR A 627 -19.43 29.51 6.49
C TYR A 627 -18.35 30.29 7.26
N THR A 628 -18.46 30.40 8.59
CA THR A 628 -17.49 31.15 9.40
C THR A 628 -16.14 30.44 9.50
N LEU A 629 -16.12 29.12 9.34
CA LEU A 629 -14.90 28.31 9.31
C LEU A 629 -14.05 28.57 8.07
N GLU A 630 -14.68 28.79 6.91
CA GLU A 630 -13.97 29.05 5.65
C GLU A 630 -13.44 30.50 5.59
N GLU A 631 -14.20 31.47 6.10
CA GLU A 631 -13.78 32.88 6.19
C GLU A 631 -12.74 33.13 7.30
N GLY A 632 -12.64 32.23 8.29
CA GLY A 632 -11.70 32.30 9.42
C GLY A 632 -10.22 32.08 9.07
N GLY A 633 -9.88 31.87 7.79
CA GLY A 633 -8.49 31.91 7.31
C GLY A 633 -7.58 30.78 7.80
N VAL A 634 -8.12 29.66 8.26
CA VAL A 634 -7.32 28.46 8.57
C VAL A 634 -6.87 27.83 7.25
N GLN A 635 -5.84 28.39 6.63
CA GLN A 635 -5.13 27.78 5.50
C GLN A 635 -4.54 26.44 5.94
N ARG A 636 -4.93 25.34 5.29
CA ARG A 636 -4.29 24.04 5.42
C ARG A 636 -4.18 23.35 4.05
N ASP A 637 -3.08 23.64 3.37
CA ASP A 637 -2.45 22.90 2.26
C ASP A 637 -3.36 22.18 1.24
N GLU A 638 -4.16 22.92 0.46
CA GLU A 638 -4.80 22.39 -0.75
C GLU A 638 -4.05 22.75 -2.06
N GLU A 639 -3.04 23.63 -2.01
CA GLU A 639 -2.61 24.39 -3.20
C GLU A 639 -1.21 24.10 -3.80
N SER A 640 -0.56 22.98 -3.49
CA SER A 640 0.62 22.55 -4.25
C SER A 640 0.43 21.18 -4.89
N ASN A 641 -0.23 21.16 -6.05
CA ASN A 641 0.15 20.31 -7.21
C ASN A 641 -0.84 20.53 -8.37
N LYS A 642 -0.45 21.37 -9.33
CA LYS A 642 -1.14 21.50 -10.62
C LYS A 642 -0.89 20.25 -11.49
N GLN A 643 -1.52 19.12 -11.14
CA GLN A 643 -1.64 17.94 -12.01
C GLN A 643 -2.77 16.99 -11.59
N VAL A 644 -3.89 17.56 -11.12
CA VAL A 644 -4.91 16.80 -10.37
C VAL A 644 -6.31 17.30 -10.73
N LYS A 645 -6.83 16.91 -11.90
CA LYS A 645 -8.29 16.90 -12.15
C LYS A 645 -8.85 15.48 -12.17
N PHE A 646 -8.06 14.50 -12.61
CA PHE A 646 -8.40 13.07 -12.50
C PHE A 646 -7.91 12.42 -11.19
N ASN A 647 -6.82 12.95 -10.61
CA ASN A 647 -6.25 12.49 -9.33
C ASN A 647 -6.95 13.07 -8.08
N PHE A 648 -7.92 13.99 -8.24
CA PHE A 648 -8.58 14.69 -7.13
C PHE A 648 -9.42 13.73 -6.29
N TRP A 649 -10.05 12.76 -6.96
CA TRP A 649 -10.95 11.79 -6.35
C TRP A 649 -10.22 10.71 -5.53
N ILE A 650 -9.09 10.20 -6.02
CA ILE A 650 -8.35 9.12 -5.34
C ILE A 650 -7.48 9.66 -4.20
N ARG A 651 -6.87 10.84 -4.38
CA ARG A 651 -5.92 11.40 -3.39
C ARG A 651 -6.62 11.92 -2.13
N ASN A 652 -7.88 12.37 -2.22
CA ASN A 652 -8.66 12.85 -1.08
C ASN A 652 -9.20 11.70 -0.20
N ILE A 653 -9.49 10.53 -0.77
CA ILE A 653 -10.06 9.40 -0.03
C ILE A 653 -9.06 8.71 0.89
N PHE A 654 -7.82 8.48 0.44
CA PHE A 654 -6.79 7.82 1.25
C PHE A 654 -6.26 8.74 2.38
N ASN A 655 -6.23 10.06 2.16
CA ASN A 655 -5.77 11.05 3.14
C ASN A 655 -6.86 11.58 4.09
N MET A 656 -8.15 11.31 3.83
CA MET A 656 -9.26 11.72 4.71
C MET A 656 -9.19 11.12 6.12
N SER A 657 -8.40 10.03 6.29
CA SER A 657 -8.24 9.38 7.60
C SER A 657 -7.28 10.11 8.55
N ILE A 658 -6.40 11.00 8.08
CA ILE A 658 -5.25 11.43 8.90
C ILE A 658 -5.33 12.88 9.42
N LYS A 659 -6.11 13.82 8.83
CA LYS A 659 -6.07 15.23 9.31
C LYS A 659 -7.33 16.10 9.27
N MET A 660 -8.47 15.67 8.69
CA MET A 660 -9.66 16.54 8.63
C MET A 660 -10.40 16.60 9.97
N HIS A 661 -10.73 17.82 10.43
CA HIS A 661 -11.56 18.05 11.61
C HIS A 661 -13.04 17.80 11.27
N MET A 662 -13.85 17.29 12.21
CA MET A 662 -15.28 17.00 12.00
C MET A 662 -16.10 18.13 11.34
N PRO A 663 -15.88 19.43 11.64
CA PRO A 663 -16.60 20.52 10.98
C PRO A 663 -16.29 20.64 9.48
N GLU A 664 -15.06 20.34 9.06
CA GLU A 664 -14.64 20.40 7.66
C GLU A 664 -15.34 19.31 6.82
N ILE A 665 -15.53 18.12 7.41
CA ILE A 665 -16.25 17.01 6.76
C ILE A 665 -17.73 17.35 6.59
N ALA A 666 -18.34 18.06 7.55
CA ALA A 666 -19.72 18.52 7.45
C ALA A 666 -19.90 19.57 6.33
N ASN A 667 -18.99 20.54 6.22
CA ASN A 667 -19.00 21.50 5.12
C ASN A 667 -18.84 20.81 3.75
N GLN A 668 -17.93 19.84 3.66
CA GLN A 668 -17.74 19.07 2.43
C GLN A 668 -18.98 18.25 2.07
N LEU A 669 -19.63 17.62 3.06
CA LEU A 669 -20.90 16.91 2.87
C LEU A 669 -21.99 17.86 2.34
N ALA A 670 -22.08 19.09 2.84
CA ALA A 670 -23.03 20.09 2.35
C ALA A 670 -22.74 20.50 0.90
N LYS A 671 -21.47 20.77 0.54
CA LYS A 671 -21.05 21.09 -0.84
C LYS A 671 -21.37 19.95 -1.81
N LEU A 672 -21.05 18.71 -1.43
CA LEU A 672 -21.38 17.53 -2.25
C LEU A 672 -22.89 17.29 -2.34
N SER A 673 -23.65 17.58 -1.27
CA SER A 673 -25.12 17.47 -1.30
C SER A 673 -25.73 18.47 -2.26
N LEU A 674 -25.22 19.71 -2.30
CA LEU A 674 -25.63 20.72 -3.26
C LEU A 674 -25.33 20.28 -4.71
N ARG A 675 -24.13 19.73 -4.95
CA ARG A 675 -23.76 19.15 -6.26
C ARG A 675 -24.69 17.99 -6.65
N ALA A 676 -25.01 17.10 -5.72
CA ALA A 676 -25.94 15.99 -5.96
C ALA A 676 -27.34 16.51 -6.31
N LEU A 677 -27.84 17.55 -5.63
CA LEU A 677 -29.11 18.21 -5.97
C LEU A 677 -29.07 18.85 -7.37
N SER A 678 -27.97 19.53 -7.69
CA SER A 678 -27.75 20.12 -9.01
C SER A 678 -27.82 19.06 -10.13
N ARG A 679 -27.18 17.90 -9.92
CA ARG A 679 -27.19 16.75 -10.85
C ARG A 679 -28.50 15.96 -10.87
N LEU A 680 -29.25 15.93 -9.78
CA LEU A 680 -30.58 15.29 -9.78
C LEU A 680 -31.61 16.11 -10.56
N GLY A 681 -31.49 17.44 -10.55
CA GLY A 681 -32.37 18.33 -11.31
C GLY A 681 -31.92 18.61 -12.75
N GLY A 682 -30.67 18.25 -13.11
CA GLY A 682 -30.11 18.52 -14.44
C GLY A 682 -29.71 19.97 -14.67
N TYR A 683 -29.20 20.65 -13.63
CA TYR A 683 -28.75 22.06 -13.72
C TYR A 683 -27.26 22.21 -14.03
N GLY A 684 -26.46 21.16 -13.82
CA GLY A 684 -25.01 21.18 -14.04
C GLY A 684 -24.62 21.27 -15.51
N THR A 685 -23.41 21.77 -15.77
CA THR A 685 -22.82 21.87 -17.11
C THR A 685 -21.47 21.16 -17.18
N GLY A 686 -21.01 20.79 -18.37
CA GLY A 686 -19.71 20.12 -18.56
C GLY A 686 -19.67 18.72 -17.93
N GLU A 687 -18.70 18.46 -17.05
CA GLU A 687 -18.59 17.17 -16.32
C GLU A 687 -19.77 16.91 -15.37
N ASP A 688 -20.51 17.97 -15.01
CA ASP A 688 -21.70 17.90 -14.16
C ASP A 688 -23.03 17.83 -14.92
N GLU A 689 -22.98 17.73 -16.24
CA GLU A 689 -24.17 17.57 -17.06
C GLU A 689 -24.89 16.23 -16.78
N THR A 690 -26.21 16.33 -16.61
CA THR A 690 -27.11 15.22 -16.28
C THR A 690 -28.49 15.48 -16.91
N PRO A 691 -29.31 14.43 -17.14
CA PRO A 691 -30.66 14.61 -17.67
C PRO A 691 -31.51 15.53 -16.78
N LYS A 692 -32.37 16.34 -17.40
CA LYS A 692 -33.35 17.17 -16.67
C LYS A 692 -34.43 16.29 -16.07
N ASN A 693 -34.80 16.57 -14.83
CA ASN A 693 -35.88 15.89 -14.13
C ASN A 693 -36.91 16.90 -13.60
N ASP A 694 -38.07 16.97 -14.26
CA ASP A 694 -39.09 17.97 -13.94
C ASP A 694 -39.67 17.81 -12.53
N ALA A 695 -39.82 16.58 -12.04
CA ALA A 695 -40.34 16.32 -10.70
C ALA A 695 -39.38 16.82 -9.60
N VAL A 696 -38.08 16.60 -9.79
CA VAL A 696 -37.03 17.17 -8.93
C VAL A 696 -37.02 18.69 -9.04
N HIS A 697 -37.15 19.24 -10.25
CA HIS A 697 -37.20 20.69 -10.46
C HIS A 697 -38.37 21.35 -9.74
N MET A 698 -39.57 20.79 -9.83
CA MET A 698 -40.75 21.29 -9.13
C MET A 698 -40.58 21.24 -7.61
N SER A 699 -40.08 20.12 -7.08
CA SER A 699 -39.84 19.95 -5.65
C SER A 699 -38.79 20.94 -5.12
N LEU A 700 -37.66 21.09 -5.83
CA LEU A 700 -36.61 22.04 -5.42
C LEU A 700 -37.09 23.49 -5.53
N THR A 701 -37.88 23.82 -6.55
CA THR A 701 -38.42 25.18 -6.73
C THR A 701 -39.34 25.56 -5.57
N ALA A 702 -40.16 24.63 -5.08
CA ALA A 702 -41.01 24.85 -3.91
C ALA A 702 -40.20 24.92 -2.61
N LEU A 703 -39.22 24.04 -2.41
CA LEU A 703 -38.47 23.91 -1.15
C LEU A 703 -37.34 24.94 -0.99
N LEU A 704 -36.68 25.36 -2.08
CA LEU A 704 -35.55 26.30 -2.06
C LEU A 704 -35.90 27.67 -2.65
N THR A 705 -37.10 27.86 -3.19
CA THR A 705 -37.51 29.01 -4.03
C THR A 705 -36.88 29.01 -5.43
N PRO A 706 -37.54 29.62 -6.45
CA PRO A 706 -37.01 29.70 -7.80
C PRO A 706 -35.62 30.36 -7.89
N TYR A 707 -35.35 31.36 -7.05
CA TYR A 707 -34.09 32.11 -7.06
C TYR A 707 -32.89 31.22 -6.73
N LEU A 708 -32.94 30.47 -5.61
CA LEU A 708 -31.83 29.59 -5.22
C LEU A 708 -31.69 28.40 -6.17
N VAL A 709 -32.79 27.90 -6.74
CA VAL A 709 -32.73 26.83 -7.74
C VAL A 709 -32.00 27.27 -9.02
N ASN A 710 -32.27 28.49 -9.51
CA ASN A 710 -31.55 29.03 -10.67
C ASN A 710 -30.03 29.16 -10.42
N GLN A 711 -29.64 29.43 -9.16
CA GLN A 711 -28.23 29.48 -8.77
C GLN A 711 -27.55 28.10 -8.77
N LEU A 712 -28.27 26.98 -8.64
CA LEU A 712 -27.66 25.63 -8.66
C LEU A 712 -26.92 25.29 -9.96
N GLY A 713 -27.22 25.98 -11.06
CA GLY A 713 -26.55 25.79 -12.35
C GLY A 713 -25.38 26.74 -12.64
N HIS A 714 -25.30 27.89 -11.95
CA HIS A 714 -24.36 28.98 -12.29
C HIS A 714 -23.60 29.57 -11.09
N GLY A 715 -24.09 29.35 -9.86
CA GLY A 715 -23.54 29.92 -8.63
C GLY A 715 -22.44 29.04 -8.02
N GLU A 716 -21.57 29.68 -7.24
CA GLU A 716 -20.57 28.98 -6.45
C GLU A 716 -21.21 28.28 -5.24
N ALA A 717 -20.83 27.02 -4.99
CA ALA A 717 -21.45 26.23 -3.93
C ALA A 717 -21.32 26.87 -2.54
N ALA A 718 -20.18 27.51 -2.24
CA ALA A 718 -19.96 28.19 -0.97
C ALA A 718 -20.89 29.39 -0.77
N GLU A 719 -21.12 30.19 -1.82
CA GLU A 719 -22.02 31.35 -1.77
C GLU A 719 -23.48 30.93 -1.59
N ILE A 720 -23.94 29.91 -2.33
CA ILE A 720 -25.30 29.38 -2.19
C ILE A 720 -25.53 28.85 -0.76
N LEU A 721 -24.57 28.08 -0.23
CA LEU A 721 -24.64 27.56 1.13
C LEU A 721 -24.57 28.66 2.19
N LYS A 722 -23.82 29.73 1.95
CA LYS A 722 -23.79 30.91 2.82
C LYS A 722 -25.15 31.63 2.84
N ILE A 723 -25.77 31.85 1.69
CA ILE A 723 -27.13 32.41 1.60
C ILE A 723 -28.12 31.51 2.36
N LEU A 724 -28.04 30.19 2.14
CA LEU A 724 -28.91 29.22 2.82
C LEU A 724 -28.75 29.18 4.34
N ASN A 725 -27.60 29.60 4.89
CA ASN A 725 -27.31 29.60 6.33
C ASN A 725 -27.26 31.01 6.95
N SER A 726 -27.65 32.05 6.21
CA SER A 726 -27.68 33.45 6.68
C SER A 726 -29.06 34.08 6.49
N ASN A 727 -29.36 35.13 7.25
CA ASN A 727 -30.60 35.88 7.04
C ASN A 727 -30.46 36.76 5.79
N THR A 728 -31.31 36.53 4.80
CA THR A 728 -31.34 37.27 3.54
C THR A 728 -32.75 37.76 3.29
N GLU A 729 -32.93 39.07 3.16
CA GLU A 729 -34.18 39.68 2.70
C GLU A 729 -33.87 40.60 1.52
N ASN A 730 -34.18 40.13 0.32
CA ASN A 730 -34.04 40.89 -0.92
C ASN A 730 -35.24 40.60 -1.84
N PRO A 731 -35.41 41.34 -2.94
CA PRO A 731 -36.57 41.20 -3.83
C PRO A 731 -36.81 39.79 -4.39
N TYR A 732 -35.79 38.94 -4.41
CA TYR A 732 -35.87 37.56 -4.92
C TYR A 732 -36.02 36.51 -3.82
N LEU A 733 -35.71 36.84 -2.57
CA LEU A 733 -35.59 35.87 -1.48
C LEU A 733 -35.91 36.51 -0.13
N ILE A 734 -36.93 35.97 0.55
CA ILE A 734 -37.18 36.17 1.97
C ILE A 734 -36.76 34.88 2.69
N TRP A 735 -35.60 34.91 3.34
CA TRP A 735 -34.98 33.75 3.96
C TRP A 735 -34.40 34.10 5.34
N ASP A 736 -35.08 33.67 6.39
CA ASP A 736 -34.68 33.95 7.77
C ASP A 736 -34.60 32.67 8.61
N ASN A 737 -34.41 32.82 9.91
CA ASN A 737 -34.37 31.68 10.82
C ASN A 737 -35.73 30.95 10.89
N ALA A 738 -36.85 31.64 10.70
CA ALA A 738 -38.18 31.05 10.76
C ALA A 738 -38.46 30.19 9.51
N THR A 739 -38.19 30.70 8.31
CA THR A 739 -38.36 29.94 7.06
C THR A 739 -37.43 28.73 7.01
N ARG A 740 -36.18 28.86 7.47
CA ARG A 740 -35.26 27.72 7.62
C ARG A 740 -35.77 26.67 8.60
N ALA A 741 -36.29 27.09 9.75
CA ALA A 741 -36.81 26.18 10.76
C ALA A 741 -38.03 25.41 10.24
N GLU A 742 -38.96 26.11 9.58
CA GLU A 742 -40.16 25.53 8.95
C GLU A 742 -39.80 24.45 7.92
N LEU A 743 -38.89 24.78 6.98
CA LEU A 743 -38.42 23.80 5.99
C LEU A 743 -37.68 22.64 6.67
N THR A 744 -36.79 22.92 7.62
CA THR A 744 -36.03 21.88 8.32
C THR A 744 -36.94 20.92 9.06
N GLU A 745 -38.01 21.40 9.69
CA GLU A 745 -39.01 20.59 10.37
C GLU A 745 -39.78 19.72 9.37
N TYR A 746 -40.25 20.30 8.27
CA TYR A 746 -40.89 19.56 7.18
C TYR A 746 -39.98 18.44 6.67
N LEU A 747 -38.72 18.74 6.31
CA LEU A 747 -37.77 17.76 5.78
C LEU A 747 -37.47 16.65 6.79
N LYS A 748 -37.26 16.98 8.07
CA LYS A 748 -37.01 16.00 9.12
C LYS A 748 -38.18 15.05 9.31
N ARG A 749 -39.42 15.56 9.23
CA ARG A 749 -40.65 14.75 9.28
C ARG A 749 -40.74 13.83 8.07
N GLN A 750 -40.64 14.36 6.85
CA GLN A 750 -40.71 13.56 5.62
C GLN A 750 -39.63 12.48 5.57
N ARG A 751 -38.39 12.81 5.94
CA ARG A 751 -37.28 11.84 6.04
C ARG A 751 -37.60 10.71 7.02
N LYS A 752 -38.13 11.05 8.20
CA LYS A 752 -38.43 10.07 9.25
C LYS A 752 -39.56 9.14 8.82
N ASP A 753 -40.62 9.69 8.23
CA ASP A 753 -41.78 8.93 7.76
C ASP A 753 -41.35 8.00 6.61
N LYS A 754 -40.59 8.53 5.63
CA LYS A 754 -40.09 7.76 4.49
C LYS A 754 -39.25 6.55 4.92
N ILE A 755 -38.39 6.70 5.92
CA ILE A 755 -37.54 5.61 6.42
C ILE A 755 -38.33 4.60 7.26
N ARG A 756 -39.36 5.04 8.00
CA ARG A 756 -40.11 4.17 8.93
C ARG A 756 -41.27 3.42 8.27
N SER A 757 -42.09 4.10 7.49
CA SER A 757 -43.29 3.54 6.85
C SER A 757 -43.12 3.31 5.35
N GLY A 758 -42.11 3.91 4.71
CA GLY A 758 -41.97 3.92 3.25
C GLY A 758 -42.82 5.00 2.56
N GLU A 759 -43.68 5.68 3.33
CA GLU A 759 -44.57 6.73 2.86
C GLU A 759 -43.99 8.12 3.16
N CYS A 760 -44.28 9.07 2.29
CA CYS A 760 -44.00 10.48 2.47
C CYS A 760 -45.08 11.29 1.76
N ASP A 761 -44.95 12.61 1.79
CA ASP A 761 -45.72 13.50 0.93
C ASP A 761 -45.74 12.96 -0.52
N PRO A 762 -46.93 12.70 -1.10
CA PRO A 762 -47.04 12.16 -2.46
C PRO A 762 -46.50 13.12 -3.51
N THR A 763 -46.39 14.42 -3.19
CA THR A 763 -45.85 15.43 -4.10
C THR A 763 -44.36 15.68 -3.86
N PHE A 764 -43.75 14.98 -2.90
CA PHE A 764 -42.34 15.10 -2.50
C PHE A 764 -41.89 16.54 -2.21
N GLY A 765 -42.83 17.38 -1.78
CA GLY A 765 -42.57 18.77 -1.42
C GLY A 765 -42.83 19.78 -2.54
N SER A 766 -43.30 19.36 -3.73
CA SER A 766 -43.69 20.31 -4.79
C SER A 766 -44.80 21.27 -4.38
N ASP A 767 -45.63 20.88 -3.41
CA ASP A 767 -46.78 21.66 -2.94
C ASP A 767 -46.47 22.41 -1.65
N PHE A 768 -45.22 22.32 -1.17
CA PHE A 768 -44.76 23.02 0.02
C PHE A 768 -44.82 24.53 -0.20
N LYS A 769 -45.35 25.24 0.80
CA LYS A 769 -45.45 26.70 0.81
C LYS A 769 -44.99 27.20 2.17
N PHE A 770 -44.14 28.23 2.15
CA PHE A 770 -43.69 28.89 3.36
C PHE A 770 -44.78 29.78 3.92
N SER A 771 -45.04 29.67 5.22
CA SER A 771 -45.99 30.52 5.92
C SER A 771 -45.64 32.02 5.80
N ALA A 772 -44.34 32.34 5.71
CA ALA A 772 -43.85 33.71 5.51
C ALA A 772 -44.24 34.32 4.15
N HIS A 773 -44.54 33.49 3.14
CA HIS A 773 -44.87 33.95 1.80
C HIS A 773 -46.38 34.14 1.60
N ASP A 774 -47.23 33.62 2.48
CA ASP A 774 -48.70 33.65 2.33
C ASP A 774 -49.29 35.07 2.34
N SER A 775 -48.65 36.00 3.05
CA SER A 775 -49.05 37.41 3.12
C SER A 775 -48.38 38.31 2.07
N GLU A 776 -47.48 37.78 1.26
CA GLU A 776 -46.66 38.56 0.33
C GLU A 776 -47.27 38.59 -1.08
N LEU A 777 -47.11 39.74 -1.76
CA LEU A 777 -47.43 39.85 -3.18
C LEU A 777 -46.20 39.49 -4.00
N ILE A 778 -46.25 38.35 -4.67
CA ILE A 778 -45.18 37.85 -5.54
C ILE A 778 -45.61 37.96 -7.00
N ILE A 779 -44.89 38.74 -7.80
CA ILE A 779 -45.16 38.93 -9.24
C ILE A 779 -43.87 38.64 -10.01
N GLY A 780 -43.93 37.77 -11.03
CA GLY A 780 -42.74 37.38 -11.80
C GLY A 780 -41.61 36.78 -10.96
N GLY A 781 -41.94 36.17 -9.80
CA GLY A 781 -40.96 35.64 -8.85
C GLY A 781 -40.30 36.68 -7.93
N ILE A 782 -40.80 37.92 -7.90
CA ILE A 782 -40.26 39.01 -7.08
C ILE A 782 -41.25 39.37 -5.97
N PHE A 783 -40.74 39.48 -4.74
CA PHE A 783 -41.45 40.00 -3.57
C PHE A 783 -41.62 41.51 -3.70
N VAL A 784 -42.81 41.93 -4.15
CA VAL A 784 -43.10 43.31 -4.56
C VAL A 784 -42.91 44.30 -3.40
N ARG A 785 -43.26 43.90 -2.17
CA ARG A 785 -43.04 44.70 -0.96
C ARG A 785 -41.56 45.05 -0.78
N VAL A 786 -40.71 44.02 -0.77
CA VAL A 786 -39.27 44.15 -0.57
C VAL A 786 -38.63 44.95 -1.70
N TYR A 787 -39.07 44.73 -2.95
CA TYR A 787 -38.61 45.54 -4.08
C TYR A 787 -38.95 47.03 -3.93
N ASN A 788 -40.16 47.37 -3.48
CA ASN A 788 -40.52 48.77 -3.27
C ASN A 788 -39.70 49.43 -2.17
N GLU A 789 -39.44 48.73 -1.07
CA GLU A 789 -38.54 49.18 0.00
C GLU A 789 -37.09 49.33 -0.49
N GLN A 790 -36.64 48.45 -1.39
CA GLN A 790 -35.29 48.40 -1.95
C GLN A 790 -35.28 48.73 -3.46
N SER A 791 -35.92 49.83 -3.87
CA SER A 791 -36.19 50.13 -5.30
C SER A 791 -34.96 50.17 -6.22
N THR A 792 -33.76 50.40 -5.69
CA THR A 792 -32.49 50.43 -6.45
C THR A 792 -31.81 49.06 -6.57
N PHE A 793 -32.41 47.99 -6.04
CA PHE A 793 -31.87 46.65 -6.12
C PHE A 793 -31.76 46.20 -7.60
N PRO A 794 -30.60 45.68 -8.04
CA PRO A 794 -30.41 45.26 -9.41
C PRO A 794 -31.22 43.99 -9.71
N LEU A 795 -32.16 44.09 -10.64
CA LEU A 795 -32.96 42.95 -11.10
C LEU A 795 -32.23 42.20 -12.22
N GLU A 796 -32.27 40.87 -12.20
CA GLU A 796 -31.69 40.01 -13.24
C GLU A 796 -32.39 40.21 -14.59
N ASN A 797 -33.72 40.38 -14.58
CA ASN A 797 -34.51 40.63 -15.78
C ASN A 797 -35.62 41.67 -15.52
N PRO A 798 -35.28 42.97 -15.51
CA PRO A 798 -36.25 44.03 -15.22
C PRO A 798 -37.33 44.17 -16.30
N LYS A 799 -37.03 43.76 -17.54
CA LYS A 799 -38.01 43.74 -18.66
C LYS A 799 -39.11 42.72 -18.40
N PHE A 800 -38.74 41.49 -18.06
CA PHE A 800 -39.71 40.44 -17.73
C PHE A 800 -40.57 40.81 -16.53
N PHE A 801 -39.96 41.32 -15.44
CA PHE A 801 -40.72 41.76 -14.28
C PHE A 801 -41.73 42.89 -14.61
N THR A 802 -41.36 43.80 -15.52
CA THR A 802 -42.28 44.86 -15.98
C THR A 802 -43.48 44.30 -16.73
N LEU A 803 -43.27 43.32 -17.61
CA LEU A 803 -44.36 42.64 -18.31
C LEU A 803 -45.27 41.91 -17.32
N GLU A 804 -44.72 41.18 -16.35
CA GLU A 804 -45.49 40.49 -15.31
C GLU A 804 -46.30 41.46 -14.43
N LEU A 805 -45.74 42.64 -14.11
CA LEU A 805 -46.46 43.70 -13.40
C LEU A 805 -47.62 44.25 -14.24
N LEU A 806 -47.40 44.50 -15.53
CA LEU A 806 -48.43 44.98 -16.45
C LEU A 806 -49.53 43.93 -16.67
N ASP A 807 -49.18 42.66 -16.76
CA ASP A 807 -50.12 41.55 -16.89
C ASP A 807 -50.93 41.35 -15.60
N PHE A 808 -50.28 41.45 -14.43
CA PHE A 808 -50.97 41.46 -13.15
C PHE A 808 -51.97 42.62 -13.08
N LEU A 809 -51.56 43.84 -13.40
CA LEU A 809 -52.44 45.01 -13.40
C LEU A 809 -53.59 44.86 -14.41
N SER A 810 -53.31 44.27 -15.57
CA SER A 810 -54.33 43.96 -16.60
C SER A 810 -55.35 42.94 -16.07
N SER A 811 -54.91 41.92 -15.33
CA SER A 811 -55.79 40.93 -14.71
C SER A 811 -56.73 41.56 -13.67
N GLN A 812 -56.27 42.63 -13.00
CA GLN A 812 -57.07 43.39 -12.04
C GLN A 812 -57.97 44.43 -12.71
N ALA A 813 -57.88 44.65 -14.03
CA ALA A 813 -58.63 45.69 -14.72
C ALA A 813 -60.14 45.53 -14.55
N GLN A 814 -60.70 44.33 -14.72
CA GLN A 814 -62.14 44.09 -14.55
C GLN A 814 -62.64 44.40 -13.12
N TYR A 815 -61.83 44.07 -12.11
CA TYR A 815 -62.09 44.44 -10.72
C TYR A 815 -62.11 45.97 -10.55
N LEU A 816 -61.10 46.66 -11.10
CA LEU A 816 -61.01 48.12 -11.06
C LEU A 816 -62.18 48.78 -11.82
N TYR A 817 -62.66 48.19 -12.93
CA TYR A 817 -63.88 48.63 -13.62
C TYR A 817 -65.15 48.46 -12.79
N SER A 818 -65.26 47.36 -12.03
CA SER A 818 -66.38 47.17 -11.11
C SER A 818 -66.36 48.19 -9.96
N LEU A 819 -65.18 48.58 -9.48
CA LEU A 819 -65.03 49.66 -8.50
C LEU A 819 -65.45 51.03 -9.06
N MET A 820 -65.16 51.33 -10.34
CA MET A 820 -65.61 52.57 -11.00
C MET A 820 -67.14 52.69 -11.13
N THR A 821 -67.88 51.57 -11.08
CA THR A 821 -69.35 51.57 -11.23
C THR A 821 -70.11 51.48 -9.91
N LEU A 822 -69.45 51.10 -8.82
CA LEU A 822 -70.04 50.97 -7.49
C LEU A 822 -69.76 52.23 -6.65
N GLN A 823 -70.75 53.13 -6.55
CA GLN A 823 -70.65 54.31 -5.68
C GLN A 823 -70.46 53.92 -4.20
N SER A 824 -69.27 54.21 -3.66
CA SER A 824 -68.86 54.40 -2.25
C SER A 824 -69.17 53.33 -1.18
N SER A 825 -69.97 52.28 -1.45
CA SER A 825 -70.43 51.33 -0.42
C SER A 825 -69.82 49.92 -0.50
N GLY A 826 -69.16 49.56 -1.62
CA GLY A 826 -68.54 48.24 -1.83
C GLY A 826 -67.07 48.10 -1.36
N VAL A 827 -66.37 49.21 -1.11
CA VAL A 827 -64.93 49.24 -0.75
C VAL A 827 -64.68 48.81 0.71
N LYS A 828 -65.73 48.62 1.52
CA LYS A 828 -65.62 48.29 2.96
C LYS A 828 -65.46 46.80 3.27
N GLN A 829 -65.54 45.91 2.28
CA GLN A 829 -65.21 44.49 2.47
C GLN A 829 -63.69 44.32 2.55
N GLU A 830 -63.18 43.63 3.57
CA GLU A 830 -61.74 43.40 3.79
C GLU A 830 -61.04 42.84 2.55
N THR A 831 -61.69 41.95 1.81
CA THR A 831 -61.18 41.37 0.55
C THR A 831 -60.92 42.40 -0.54
N ASN A 832 -61.77 43.43 -0.65
CA ASN A 832 -61.61 44.51 -1.63
C ASN A 832 -60.47 45.46 -1.23
N GLN A 833 -60.27 45.68 0.08
CA GLN A 833 -59.16 46.50 0.58
C GLN A 833 -57.81 45.82 0.33
N THR A 834 -57.70 44.51 0.55
CA THR A 834 -56.47 43.76 0.29
C THR A 834 -56.10 43.77 -1.19
N ARG A 835 -57.07 43.57 -2.09
CA ARG A 835 -56.83 43.63 -3.54
C ARG A 835 -56.39 45.02 -4.01
N LEU A 836 -57.00 46.08 -3.48
CA LEU A 836 -56.62 47.45 -3.80
C LEU A 836 -55.17 47.75 -3.36
N LYS A 837 -54.78 47.31 -2.16
CA LYS A 837 -53.39 47.42 -1.68
C LYS A 837 -52.41 46.69 -2.60
N SER A 838 -52.75 45.49 -3.11
CA SER A 838 -51.91 44.78 -4.07
C SER A 838 -51.73 45.55 -5.38
N VAL A 839 -52.78 46.21 -5.88
CA VAL A 839 -52.71 47.08 -7.07
C VAL A 839 -51.82 48.30 -6.82
N GLU A 840 -51.95 48.95 -5.66
CA GLU A 840 -51.06 50.06 -5.27
C GLU A 840 -49.59 49.61 -5.22
N MET A 841 -49.30 48.47 -4.59
CA MET A 841 -47.94 47.94 -4.50
C MET A 841 -47.36 47.58 -5.87
N ALA A 842 -48.15 46.99 -6.76
CA ALA A 842 -47.72 46.66 -8.12
C ALA A 842 -47.46 47.92 -8.97
N LEU A 843 -48.27 48.97 -8.83
CA LEU A 843 -48.04 50.25 -9.52
C LEU A 843 -46.81 50.99 -8.99
N GLU A 844 -46.59 50.94 -7.67
CA GLU A 844 -45.38 51.47 -7.06
C GLU A 844 -44.13 50.73 -7.56
N ALA A 845 -44.20 49.40 -7.70
CA ALA A 845 -43.12 48.62 -8.28
C ALA A 845 -42.90 48.96 -9.76
N LEU A 846 -43.97 49.07 -10.55
CA LEU A 846 -43.87 49.45 -11.97
C LEU A 846 -43.19 50.81 -12.14
N ARG A 847 -43.56 51.79 -11.31
CA ARG A 847 -42.91 53.10 -11.26
C ARG A 847 -41.42 52.98 -10.93
N ASN A 848 -41.09 52.20 -9.91
CA ASN A 848 -39.71 52.02 -9.45
C ASN A 848 -38.84 51.32 -10.52
N VAL A 849 -39.34 50.27 -11.17
CA VAL A 849 -38.62 49.56 -12.23
C VAL A 849 -38.35 50.48 -13.42
N VAL A 850 -39.37 51.19 -13.90
CA VAL A 850 -39.26 52.15 -15.02
C VAL A 850 -38.28 53.28 -14.70
N LYS A 851 -38.31 53.80 -13.47
CA LYS A 851 -37.42 54.88 -13.06
C LYS A 851 -35.95 54.44 -12.98
N ASN A 852 -35.69 53.24 -12.47
CA ASN A 852 -34.34 52.81 -12.13
C ASN A 852 -33.65 51.97 -13.22
N ASN A 853 -34.37 51.52 -14.26
CA ASN A 853 -33.84 50.66 -15.32
C ASN A 853 -34.12 51.26 -16.71
N PRO A 854 -33.17 51.99 -17.31
CA PRO A 854 -33.34 52.58 -18.64
C PRO A 854 -33.65 51.54 -19.72
N GLY A 855 -34.60 51.86 -20.61
CA GLY A 855 -35.02 50.99 -21.72
C GLY A 855 -36.11 49.96 -21.34
N VAL A 856 -36.54 49.92 -20.08
CA VAL A 856 -37.64 49.05 -19.64
C VAL A 856 -38.99 49.69 -19.89
N GLU A 857 -39.07 51.02 -19.94
CA GLU A 857 -40.26 51.79 -20.29
C GLU A 857 -40.87 51.39 -21.64
N MET A 858 -40.06 50.88 -22.58
CA MET A 858 -40.53 50.33 -23.87
C MET A 858 -41.51 49.16 -23.68
N GLN A 859 -41.45 48.41 -22.58
CA GLN A 859 -42.39 47.33 -22.28
C GLN A 859 -43.81 47.85 -21.96
N CYS A 860 -43.97 49.14 -21.67
CA CYS A 860 -45.27 49.76 -21.45
C CYS A 860 -46.01 50.08 -22.77
N ILE A 861 -45.34 49.98 -23.93
CA ILE A 861 -45.96 50.18 -25.25
C ILE A 861 -47.05 49.11 -25.45
N GLY A 862 -48.26 49.56 -25.78
CA GLY A 862 -49.44 48.70 -25.88
C GLY A 862 -50.31 48.65 -24.61
N HIS A 863 -49.77 49.06 -23.46
CA HIS A 863 -50.49 49.05 -22.17
C HIS A 863 -50.98 50.45 -21.73
N PHE A 864 -50.81 51.50 -22.54
CA PHE A 864 -51.25 52.86 -22.18
C PHE A 864 -52.75 52.98 -21.91
N LYS A 865 -53.61 52.21 -22.60
CA LYS A 865 -55.05 52.20 -22.33
C LYS A 865 -55.37 51.75 -20.89
N LEU A 866 -54.60 50.80 -20.37
CA LEU A 866 -54.69 50.36 -18.97
C LEU A 866 -54.21 51.49 -18.04
N LEU A 867 -53.02 52.05 -18.28
CA LEU A 867 -52.48 53.11 -17.41
C LEU A 867 -53.39 54.35 -17.35
N PHE A 868 -53.97 54.75 -18.48
CA PHE A 868 -54.94 55.86 -18.52
C PHE A 868 -56.30 55.51 -17.91
N SER A 869 -56.73 54.24 -17.93
CA SER A 869 -58.00 53.86 -17.30
C SER A 869 -57.91 53.94 -15.76
N LEU A 870 -56.74 53.68 -15.18
CA LEU A 870 -56.48 53.83 -13.74
C LEU A 870 -56.65 55.28 -13.24
N LEU A 871 -56.49 56.27 -14.12
CA LEU A 871 -56.72 57.68 -13.77
C LEU A 871 -58.20 58.01 -13.53
N ARG A 872 -59.14 57.15 -13.98
CA ARG A 872 -60.59 57.36 -13.83
C ARG A 872 -61.14 56.84 -12.49
N LEU A 873 -60.28 56.34 -11.60
CA LEU A 873 -60.63 55.85 -10.27
C LEU A 873 -60.66 57.01 -9.25
N ASP A 874 -61.70 57.83 -9.30
CA ASP A 874 -61.81 59.06 -8.48
C ASP A 874 -61.74 58.81 -6.96
N ASP A 875 -62.18 57.63 -6.50
CA ASP A 875 -62.16 57.24 -5.08
C ASP A 875 -60.82 56.61 -4.63
N CYS A 876 -59.79 56.56 -5.49
CA CYS A 876 -58.49 55.92 -5.21
C CYS A 876 -57.30 56.85 -5.55
N PRO A 877 -57.07 57.93 -4.78
CA PRO A 877 -56.10 58.97 -5.13
C PRO A 877 -54.64 58.47 -5.20
N LYS A 878 -54.28 57.45 -4.41
CA LYS A 878 -52.92 56.88 -4.43
C LYS A 878 -52.64 56.09 -5.70
N VAL A 879 -53.63 55.36 -6.21
CA VAL A 879 -53.55 54.65 -7.50
C VAL A 879 -53.41 55.65 -8.65
N GLN A 880 -54.19 56.73 -8.63
CA GLN A 880 -54.09 57.81 -9.63
C GLN A 880 -52.70 58.46 -9.62
N ALA A 881 -52.17 58.80 -8.44
CA ALA A 881 -50.83 59.40 -8.31
C ALA A 881 -49.72 58.48 -8.84
N LEU A 882 -49.73 57.19 -8.48
CA LEU A 882 -48.74 56.23 -8.97
C LEU A 882 -48.85 56.00 -10.48
N ALA A 883 -50.06 55.95 -11.03
CA ALA A 883 -50.26 55.83 -12.48
C ALA A 883 -49.73 57.05 -13.24
N ILE A 884 -49.93 58.27 -12.71
CA ILE A 884 -49.33 59.50 -13.28
C ILE A 884 -47.80 59.41 -13.26
N ASP A 885 -47.21 58.97 -12.15
CA ASP A 885 -45.76 58.84 -12.03
C ASP A 885 -45.19 57.82 -13.02
N VAL A 886 -45.86 56.68 -13.25
CA VAL A 886 -45.48 55.71 -14.29
C VAL A 886 -45.56 56.36 -15.67
N ILE A 887 -46.67 57.03 -16.00
CA ILE A 887 -46.83 57.70 -17.30
C ILE A 887 -45.75 58.77 -17.52
N ALA A 888 -45.43 59.55 -16.48
CA ALA A 888 -44.36 60.54 -16.53
C ALA A 888 -42.98 59.89 -16.79
N GLY A 889 -42.70 58.77 -16.13
CA GLY A 889 -41.47 58.00 -16.37
C GLY A 889 -41.37 57.46 -17.80
N VAL A 890 -42.46 56.87 -18.29
CA VAL A 890 -42.50 56.26 -19.63
C VAL A 890 -42.41 57.31 -20.75
N THR A 891 -43.07 58.46 -20.59
CA THR A 891 -43.06 59.55 -21.58
C THR A 891 -41.73 60.31 -21.69
N SER A 892 -40.75 60.03 -20.82
CA SER A 892 -39.38 60.53 -21.02
C SER A 892 -38.68 59.90 -22.23
N ASN A 893 -39.10 58.71 -22.67
CA ASN A 893 -38.58 58.04 -23.86
C ASN A 893 -39.38 58.46 -25.11
N GLN A 894 -38.69 58.83 -26.19
CA GLN A 894 -39.31 59.33 -27.42
C GLN A 894 -40.15 58.28 -28.15
N GLU A 895 -39.80 56.99 -28.05
CA GLU A 895 -40.57 55.91 -28.71
C GLU A 895 -41.90 55.62 -28.00
N CYS A 896 -42.06 56.10 -26.77
CA CYS A 896 -43.26 55.93 -25.95
C CYS A 896 -44.21 57.14 -26.00
N LYS A 897 -43.82 58.25 -26.66
CA LYS A 897 -44.64 59.44 -26.90
C LYS A 897 -45.51 59.24 -28.14
#